data_AF-A0A6P0TRJ1-F1
#
_entry.id   AF-A0A6P0TRJ1-F1
#
_cell.length_a   1.000
_cell.length_b   1.000
_cell.length_c   1.000
_cell.angle_alpha   90.00
_cell.angle_beta   90.00
_cell.angle_gamma   90.00
#
_symmetry.space_group_name_H-M   'P 1'
#
loop_
_entity.id
_entity.type
_entity.pdbx_description
1 polymer ?
#
loop_
_entity_poly.entity_id
_entity_poly.type
_entity_poly.pdbx_seq_one_letter_code
_entity_poly.pdbx_strand_id
1 'polypeptide(L)'
;MHQTFIDLDELILLCRDKSSQKFIQEAVACYRAGAFRSCIVSTWNAVVFDFLHKLRELELFGDKKAPQLLQEFEKLRSAENFKDLWQFESNIPEKAHEEFELISPIEKLDIERLFQDRSRCAHPSMTSLEEPFEATAELARYHLRSAITHLLQRPPVQGRAAKERIFQDIKSEYFPVDSEEAIKYFQQSPLARARFTLIQDIVIGLTTSLLIENLSEVERERQFSALTAVSKIYVQETGKILNDKLSGIIINKVDDDNWDKVIIYLAKITVWESLSEPCQLKAQNFVEKLEIYNNNKYIPIAFSTSHRFLPDVKTLIKAAHIDFLRDYIIKKFDNIPVQDILSLNDTCGDNLFQTKIILPSLIKLAPEASLNDLFLIITKTSLVSDETILFCIKEKVKYSPLKDLADVMSNYDYELWQDLIRDLLEDKIINADFQELLSAKSKYNSSGKSKAEIIELFDNCINEKILEVDFDVLLKSSTYWSEIEEEKLILYLKNPLPEIVDFIELLLAKSKYKLSGKSKPEIIELLDIRMNEILVGVPFNDLLEYSEYWGEISKEIFILYLKDNLPKRVDLDQLVRAKLKYQYNSSRNSAPEIIEVFDNCIANKIEEMPFSDLLKFLVSNQEVMINTSASIISVPKIPEKLLIPTLKKNVQAIVTAFAQSSSFADASKRSELLIMIAEELNEHQWKFILKAFFDNDQIYYSRGCLADFRKLFEKSLELNNKSVQPYWLPFREKLNQLNLSQKEIILIDNLKQLIDSNLTPEQKNQLNN
;
A
#
# COMPACT_ATOMS: atom_id res chain seq x y z
N MET A 1 -58.22 -9.45 -6.22
CA MET A 1 -59.41 -9.46 -5.36
C MET A 1 -60.66 -9.66 -6.22
N HIS A 2 -61.31 -10.81 -6.13
CA HIS A 2 -62.67 -10.98 -6.64
C HIS A 2 -63.64 -10.39 -5.62
N GLN A 3 -64.09 -9.15 -5.82
CA GLN A 3 -65.23 -8.61 -5.05
C GLN A 3 -66.46 -9.44 -5.41
N THR A 4 -67.01 -10.12 -4.41
CA THR A 4 -68.02 -11.16 -4.60
C THR A 4 -69.42 -10.59 -4.89
N PHE A 5 -69.66 -9.30 -4.62
CA PHE A 5 -70.83 -8.55 -5.10
C PHE A 5 -70.45 -7.06 -5.19
N ILE A 6 -70.52 -6.46 -6.39
CA ILE A 6 -70.33 -5.01 -6.59
C ILE A 6 -71.71 -4.41 -6.86
N ASP A 7 -72.02 -3.27 -6.24
CA ASP A 7 -73.29 -2.58 -6.46
C ASP A 7 -73.35 -1.94 -7.87
N LEU A 8 -74.55 -1.78 -8.44
CA LEU A 8 -74.70 -1.21 -9.79
C LEU A 8 -74.27 0.27 -9.84
N ASP A 9 -74.46 1.03 -8.77
CA ASP A 9 -74.00 2.42 -8.70
C ASP A 9 -72.47 2.48 -8.59
N GLU A 10 -71.85 1.54 -7.87
CA GLU A 10 -70.39 1.40 -7.85
C GLU A 10 -69.83 1.06 -9.23
N LEU A 11 -70.49 0.17 -9.99
CA LEU A 11 -70.08 -0.16 -11.36
C LEU A 11 -70.12 1.06 -12.30
N ILE A 12 -71.09 1.96 -12.15
CA ILE A 12 -71.16 3.21 -12.92
C ILE A 12 -69.92 4.07 -12.66
N LEU A 13 -69.45 4.15 -11.42
CA LEU A 13 -68.29 4.95 -11.03
C LEU A 13 -66.96 4.39 -11.58
N LEU A 14 -66.91 3.10 -11.90
CA LEU A 14 -65.73 2.49 -12.51
C LEU A 14 -65.57 2.86 -14.00
N CYS A 15 -66.63 3.32 -14.66
CA CYS A 15 -66.56 3.73 -16.07
C CYS A 15 -65.70 4.98 -16.22
N ARG A 16 -64.65 4.90 -17.03
CA ARG A 16 -63.68 5.99 -17.19
C ARG A 16 -64.17 7.10 -18.11
N ASP A 17 -64.71 6.73 -19.27
CA ASP A 17 -65.20 7.69 -20.26
C ASP A 17 -66.59 8.20 -19.90
N LYS A 18 -66.77 9.52 -19.90
CA LYS A 18 -68.03 10.18 -19.50
C LYS A 18 -69.17 9.90 -20.47
N SER A 19 -68.88 9.69 -21.76
CA SER A 19 -69.91 9.38 -22.76
C SER A 19 -70.43 7.96 -22.56
N SER A 20 -69.51 7.01 -22.40
CA SER A 20 -69.80 5.59 -22.15
C SER A 20 -70.51 5.39 -20.80
N GLN A 21 -70.13 6.17 -19.78
CA GLN A 21 -70.80 6.18 -18.48
C GLN A 21 -72.29 6.55 -18.58
N LYS A 22 -72.69 7.48 -19.47
CA LYS A 22 -74.10 7.82 -19.67
C LYS A 22 -74.91 6.63 -20.19
N PHE A 23 -74.36 5.88 -21.15
CA PHE A 23 -75.00 4.67 -21.66
C PHE A 23 -75.10 3.56 -20.61
N ILE A 24 -74.11 3.45 -19.71
CA ILE A 24 -74.19 2.54 -18.56
C ILE A 24 -75.24 3.01 -17.54
N GLN A 25 -75.37 4.32 -17.29
CA GLN A 25 -76.45 4.85 -16.44
C GLN A 25 -77.83 4.52 -17.01
N GLU A 26 -78.02 4.66 -18.32
CA GLU A 26 -79.24 4.23 -19.02
C GLU A 26 -79.47 2.72 -18.89
N ALA A 27 -78.42 1.92 -19.07
CA ALA A 27 -78.51 0.46 -18.92
C ALA A 27 -78.90 0.06 -17.49
N VAL A 28 -78.35 0.71 -16.46
CA VAL A 28 -78.70 0.48 -15.05
C VAL A 28 -80.12 0.95 -14.74
N ALA A 29 -80.59 2.06 -15.34
CA ALA A 29 -81.98 2.48 -15.22
C ALA A 29 -82.94 1.45 -15.83
N CYS A 30 -82.62 0.91 -17.01
CA CYS A 30 -83.37 -0.16 -17.64
C CYS A 30 -83.38 -1.42 -16.77
N TYR A 31 -82.24 -1.78 -16.18
CA TYR A 31 -82.13 -2.91 -15.24
C TYR A 31 -83.08 -2.74 -14.06
N ARG A 32 -83.05 -1.57 -13.40
CA ARG A 32 -83.90 -1.24 -12.25
C ARG A 32 -85.39 -1.25 -12.59
N ALA A 33 -85.74 -0.89 -13.83
CA ALA A 33 -87.11 -0.92 -14.34
C ALA A 33 -87.57 -2.34 -14.79
N GLY A 34 -86.72 -3.36 -14.70
CA GLY A 34 -87.02 -4.72 -15.20
C GLY A 34 -86.96 -4.84 -16.73
N ALA A 35 -86.48 -3.82 -17.44
CA ALA A 35 -86.31 -3.80 -18.89
C ALA A 35 -84.95 -4.41 -19.29
N PHE A 36 -84.75 -5.70 -19.01
CA PHE A 36 -83.47 -6.39 -19.17
C PHE A 36 -82.96 -6.44 -20.62
N ARG A 37 -83.87 -6.54 -21.61
CA ARG A 37 -83.49 -6.47 -23.03
C ARG A 37 -82.87 -5.12 -23.37
N SER A 38 -83.51 -4.02 -22.96
CA SER A 38 -83.00 -2.67 -23.17
C SER A 38 -81.70 -2.43 -22.41
N CYS A 39 -81.56 -2.99 -21.21
CA CYS A 39 -80.32 -2.95 -20.44
C CYS A 39 -79.13 -3.54 -21.23
N ILE A 40 -79.31 -4.73 -21.83
CA ILE A 40 -78.27 -5.39 -22.63
C ILE A 40 -77.95 -4.56 -23.89
N VAL A 41 -78.96 -4.02 -24.59
CA VAL A 41 -78.74 -3.17 -25.76
C VAL A 41 -77.95 -1.90 -25.39
N SER A 42 -78.33 -1.19 -24.32
CA SER A 42 -77.62 0.01 -23.85
C SER A 42 -76.20 -0.30 -23.38
N THR A 43 -75.97 -1.48 -22.78
CA THR A 43 -74.62 -1.91 -22.37
C THR A 43 -73.70 -2.09 -23.58
N TRP A 44 -74.20 -2.66 -24.69
CA TRP A 44 -73.42 -2.77 -25.92
C TRP A 44 -73.10 -1.40 -26.54
N ASN A 45 -74.06 -0.47 -26.55
CA ASN A 45 -73.80 0.89 -27.01
C ASN A 45 -72.64 1.52 -26.23
N ALA A 46 -72.61 1.34 -24.91
CA ALA A 46 -71.50 1.80 -24.08
C ALA A 46 -70.15 1.18 -24.51
N VAL A 47 -70.11 -0.11 -24.85
CA VAL A 47 -68.90 -0.79 -25.38
C VAL A 47 -68.43 -0.17 -26.70
N VAL A 48 -69.33 0.10 -27.63
CA VAL A 48 -69.00 0.70 -28.94
C VAL A 48 -68.38 2.09 -28.76
N PHE A 49 -69.03 2.95 -27.97
CA PHE A 49 -68.53 4.30 -27.74
C PHE A 49 -67.21 4.32 -26.95
N ASP A 50 -67.07 3.46 -25.95
CA ASP A 50 -65.82 3.33 -25.18
C ASP A 50 -64.66 2.89 -26.08
N PHE A 51 -64.88 1.90 -26.94
CA PHE A 51 -63.88 1.45 -27.91
C PHE A 51 -63.43 2.58 -28.85
N LEU A 52 -64.37 3.33 -29.43
CA LEU A 52 -64.04 4.47 -30.31
C LEU A 52 -63.29 5.59 -29.57
N HIS A 53 -63.69 5.91 -28.34
CA HIS A 53 -62.99 6.88 -27.51
C HIS A 53 -61.56 6.44 -27.19
N LYS A 54 -61.36 5.15 -26.92
CA LYS A 54 -60.04 4.55 -26.71
C LYS A 54 -59.15 4.60 -27.95
N LEU A 55 -59.71 4.40 -29.14
CA LEU A 55 -58.95 4.58 -30.38
C LEU A 55 -58.48 6.03 -30.55
N ARG A 56 -59.31 7.03 -30.21
CA ARG A 56 -58.89 8.44 -30.24
C ARG A 56 -57.77 8.74 -29.26
N GLU A 57 -57.84 8.16 -28.06
CA GLU A 57 -56.74 8.28 -27.10
C GLU A 57 -55.46 7.62 -27.62
N LEU A 58 -55.56 6.44 -28.22
CA LEU A 58 -54.42 5.75 -28.84
C LEU A 58 -53.80 6.55 -29.99
N GLU A 59 -54.62 7.21 -30.81
CA GLU A 59 -54.15 8.15 -31.85
C GLU A 59 -53.34 9.30 -31.22
N LEU A 60 -53.83 9.90 -30.13
CA LEU A 60 -53.09 10.92 -29.39
C LEU A 60 -51.77 10.39 -28.78
N PHE A 61 -51.74 9.12 -28.40
CA PHE A 61 -50.53 8.42 -27.94
C PHE A 61 -49.64 7.91 -29.08
N GLY A 62 -49.95 8.23 -30.34
CA GLY A 62 -49.10 7.94 -31.50
C GLY A 62 -49.26 6.54 -32.08
N ASP A 63 -50.35 5.82 -31.79
CA ASP A 63 -50.66 4.55 -32.44
C ASP A 63 -50.97 4.75 -33.93
N LYS A 64 -50.38 3.91 -34.80
CA LYS A 64 -50.49 4.05 -36.26
C LYS A 64 -51.74 3.39 -36.85
N LYS A 65 -52.34 2.42 -36.15
CA LYS A 65 -53.52 1.67 -36.61
C LYS A 65 -54.81 2.35 -36.19
N ALA A 66 -54.83 2.93 -34.99
CA ALA A 66 -55.98 3.67 -34.45
C ALA A 66 -56.58 4.72 -35.41
N PRO A 67 -55.81 5.62 -36.05
CA PRO A 67 -56.36 6.60 -36.99
C PRO A 67 -56.96 5.96 -38.25
N GLN A 68 -56.41 4.83 -38.71
CA GLN A 68 -56.94 4.12 -39.89
C GLN A 68 -58.34 3.56 -39.60
N LEU A 69 -58.52 2.99 -38.42
CA LEU A 69 -59.77 2.37 -37.99
C LEU A 69 -60.84 3.42 -37.65
N LEU A 70 -60.44 4.57 -37.10
CA LEU A 70 -61.32 5.73 -36.90
C LEU A 70 -61.82 6.30 -38.23
N GLN A 71 -60.94 6.45 -39.23
CA GLN A 71 -61.32 6.90 -40.57
C GLN A 71 -62.24 5.89 -41.29
N GLU A 72 -62.01 4.58 -41.10
CA GLU A 72 -62.91 3.53 -41.58
C GLU A 72 -64.33 3.74 -41.02
N PHE A 73 -64.45 3.89 -39.69
CA PHE A 73 -65.74 4.11 -39.03
C PHE A 73 -66.43 5.41 -39.51
N GLU A 74 -65.68 6.52 -39.63
CA GLU A 74 -66.24 7.80 -40.11
C GLU A 74 -66.76 7.72 -41.54
N LYS A 75 -66.08 6.99 -42.43
CA LYS A 75 -66.55 6.74 -43.80
C LYS A 75 -67.83 5.91 -43.81
N LEU A 76 -67.87 4.81 -43.06
CA LEU A 76 -69.06 3.95 -42.96
C LEU A 76 -70.26 4.70 -42.40
N ARG A 77 -70.04 5.54 -41.38
CA ARG A 77 -71.07 6.40 -40.80
C ARG A 77 -71.61 7.42 -41.80
N SER A 78 -70.71 8.08 -42.56
CA SER A 78 -71.09 9.12 -43.53
C SER A 78 -71.83 8.57 -44.75
N ALA A 79 -71.60 7.30 -45.08
CA ALA A 79 -72.27 6.62 -46.19
C ALA A 79 -73.65 6.03 -45.81
N GLU A 80 -74.08 6.13 -44.55
CA GLU A 80 -75.32 5.56 -44.00
C GLU A 80 -75.51 4.05 -44.28
N ASN A 81 -74.41 3.30 -44.46
CA ASN A 81 -74.48 1.87 -44.71
C ASN A 81 -74.63 1.08 -43.39
N PHE A 82 -75.88 0.88 -42.97
CA PHE A 82 -76.23 0.19 -41.73
C PHE A 82 -75.68 -1.25 -41.64
N LYS A 83 -75.53 -1.95 -42.77
CA LYS A 83 -75.00 -3.32 -42.80
C LYS A 83 -73.52 -3.34 -42.47
N ASP A 84 -72.76 -2.44 -43.08
CA ASP A 84 -71.31 -2.36 -42.89
C ASP A 84 -70.96 -1.79 -41.51
N LEU A 85 -71.77 -0.85 -40.98
CA LEU A 85 -71.66 -0.39 -39.59
C LEU A 85 -71.91 -1.51 -38.59
N TRP A 86 -72.94 -2.33 -38.82
CA TRP A 86 -73.20 -3.51 -37.99
C TRP A 86 -72.04 -4.51 -38.04
N GLN A 87 -71.47 -4.73 -39.23
CA GLN A 87 -70.30 -5.60 -39.38
C GLN A 87 -69.08 -5.05 -38.65
N PHE A 88 -68.85 -3.74 -38.72
CA PHE A 88 -67.80 -3.08 -37.94
C PHE A 88 -68.00 -3.30 -36.43
N GLU A 89 -69.21 -3.08 -35.91
CA GLU A 89 -69.54 -3.33 -34.50
C GLU A 89 -69.32 -4.79 -34.11
N SER A 90 -69.73 -5.75 -34.95
CA SER A 90 -69.57 -7.17 -34.69
C SER A 90 -68.11 -7.61 -34.54
N ASN A 91 -67.20 -6.90 -35.19
CA ASN A 91 -65.75 -7.17 -35.17
C ASN A 91 -65.02 -6.44 -34.04
N ILE A 92 -65.71 -5.61 -33.23
CA ILE A 92 -65.08 -4.90 -32.10
C ILE A 92 -64.37 -5.86 -31.12
N PRO A 93 -64.95 -7.00 -30.71
CA PRO A 93 -64.27 -7.92 -29.77
C PRO A 93 -62.95 -8.47 -30.33
N GLU A 94 -62.93 -8.79 -31.63
CA GLU A 94 -61.74 -9.26 -32.34
C GLU A 94 -60.68 -8.16 -32.44
N LYS A 95 -61.05 -6.97 -32.95
CA LYS A 95 -60.15 -5.81 -33.04
C LYS A 95 -59.61 -5.41 -31.67
N ALA A 96 -60.45 -5.38 -30.64
CA ALA A 96 -60.05 -5.07 -29.27
C ALA A 96 -59.07 -6.10 -28.69
N HIS A 97 -59.16 -7.38 -29.07
CA HIS A 97 -58.26 -8.41 -28.60
C HIS A 97 -56.94 -8.45 -29.38
N GLU A 98 -57.02 -8.52 -30.71
CA GLU A 98 -55.91 -8.88 -31.60
C GLU A 98 -55.13 -7.67 -32.10
N GLU A 99 -55.82 -6.57 -32.42
CA GLU A 99 -55.16 -5.38 -32.97
C GLU A 99 -54.66 -4.42 -31.88
N PHE A 100 -55.45 -4.25 -30.81
CA PHE A 100 -55.22 -3.24 -29.78
C PHE A 100 -54.97 -3.81 -28.38
N GLU A 101 -55.09 -5.13 -28.19
CA GLU A 101 -54.81 -5.80 -26.90
C GLU A 101 -55.52 -5.19 -25.67
N LEU A 102 -56.74 -4.64 -25.87
CA LEU A 102 -57.55 -4.03 -24.81
C LEU A 102 -58.18 -5.07 -23.88
N ILE A 103 -58.45 -6.28 -24.36
CA ILE A 103 -59.11 -7.38 -23.63
C ILE A 103 -58.42 -8.72 -23.85
N SER A 104 -58.33 -9.56 -22.82
CA SER A 104 -57.73 -10.89 -22.86
C SER A 104 -58.57 -11.90 -23.67
N PRO A 105 -58.06 -13.11 -23.99
CA PRO A 105 -58.82 -14.11 -24.75
C PRO A 105 -60.13 -14.54 -24.09
N ILE A 106 -60.16 -14.62 -22.75
CA ILE A 106 -61.37 -14.98 -22.01
C ILE A 106 -62.36 -13.82 -22.03
N GLU A 107 -61.87 -12.61 -21.80
CA GLU A 107 -62.70 -11.39 -21.84
C GLU A 107 -63.29 -11.14 -23.24
N LYS A 108 -62.57 -11.50 -24.32
CA LYS A 108 -63.07 -11.48 -25.70
C LYS A 108 -64.37 -12.29 -25.81
N LEU A 109 -64.40 -13.51 -25.28
CA LEU A 109 -65.58 -14.38 -25.33
C LEU A 109 -66.79 -13.74 -24.62
N ASP A 110 -66.56 -13.05 -23.50
CA ASP A 110 -67.64 -12.38 -22.77
C ASP A 110 -68.23 -11.19 -23.53
N ILE A 111 -67.37 -10.40 -24.19
CA ILE A 111 -67.82 -9.27 -25.02
C ILE A 111 -68.50 -9.76 -26.31
N GLU A 112 -68.01 -10.84 -26.93
CA GLU A 112 -68.68 -11.52 -28.05
C GLU A 112 -70.07 -12.02 -27.64
N ARG A 113 -70.17 -12.61 -26.45
CA ARG A 113 -71.45 -13.08 -25.90
C ARG A 113 -72.44 -11.93 -25.70
N LEU A 114 -71.97 -10.79 -25.19
CA LEU A 114 -72.78 -9.57 -25.08
C LEU A 114 -73.33 -9.14 -26.43
N PHE A 115 -72.52 -9.11 -27.49
CA PHE A 115 -72.99 -8.76 -28.83
C PHE A 115 -74.07 -9.72 -29.36
N GLN A 116 -73.88 -11.02 -29.16
CA GLN A 116 -74.84 -12.05 -29.58
C GLN A 116 -76.18 -11.88 -28.86
N ASP A 117 -76.17 -11.74 -27.53
CA ASP A 117 -77.38 -11.56 -26.75
C ASP A 117 -78.04 -10.19 -27.01
N ARG A 118 -77.27 -9.13 -27.28
CA ARG A 118 -77.78 -7.84 -27.75
C ARG A 118 -78.56 -7.99 -29.05
N SER A 119 -78.03 -8.77 -30.01
CA SER A 119 -78.69 -8.99 -31.30
C SER A 119 -80.03 -9.71 -31.12
N ARG A 120 -80.10 -10.69 -30.21
CA ARG A 120 -81.36 -11.37 -29.82
C ARG A 120 -82.34 -10.42 -29.13
N CYS A 121 -81.86 -9.55 -28.25
CA CYS A 121 -82.67 -8.54 -27.57
C CYS A 121 -83.28 -7.51 -28.53
N ALA A 122 -82.52 -7.08 -29.54
CA ALA A 122 -82.95 -6.10 -30.53
C ALA A 122 -83.92 -6.68 -31.58
N HIS A 123 -83.77 -7.97 -31.91
CA HIS A 123 -84.60 -8.68 -32.89
C HIS A 123 -85.19 -9.99 -32.33
N PRO A 124 -86.10 -9.94 -31.33
CA PRO A 124 -86.66 -11.17 -30.72
C PRO A 124 -87.40 -12.06 -31.72
N SER A 125 -87.99 -11.45 -32.76
CA SER A 125 -88.72 -12.14 -33.82
C SER A 125 -87.85 -13.05 -34.70
N MET A 126 -86.51 -12.95 -34.60
CA MET A 126 -85.58 -13.83 -35.32
C MET A 126 -85.33 -15.17 -34.59
N THR A 127 -85.77 -15.33 -33.34
CA THR A 127 -85.53 -16.56 -32.56
C THR A 127 -86.69 -17.55 -32.69
N SER A 128 -87.91 -17.13 -32.40
CA SER A 128 -89.17 -17.86 -32.63
C SER A 128 -90.34 -16.87 -32.54
N LEU A 129 -91.42 -17.11 -33.29
CA LEU A 129 -92.66 -16.31 -33.18
C LEU A 129 -93.44 -16.63 -31.90
N GLU A 130 -93.27 -17.83 -31.35
CA GLU A 130 -94.03 -18.34 -30.21
C GLU A 130 -93.26 -18.16 -28.88
N GLU A 131 -91.93 -18.14 -28.93
CA GLU A 131 -91.05 -17.98 -27.77
C GLU A 131 -89.98 -16.88 -28.06
N PRO A 132 -90.32 -15.59 -27.86
CA PRO A 132 -89.35 -14.52 -28.02
C PRO A 132 -88.24 -14.63 -26.97
N PHE A 133 -87.03 -14.19 -27.31
CA PHE A 133 -85.92 -14.20 -26.36
C PHE A 133 -86.21 -13.32 -25.12
N GLU A 134 -86.22 -13.94 -23.94
CA GLU A 134 -86.39 -13.27 -22.65
C GLU A 134 -85.05 -13.15 -21.92
N ALA A 135 -84.56 -11.91 -21.80
CA ALA A 135 -83.38 -11.63 -21.00
C ALA A 135 -83.74 -11.66 -19.51
N THR A 136 -83.00 -12.43 -18.71
CA THR A 136 -83.16 -12.46 -17.25
C THR A 136 -82.39 -11.33 -16.57
N ALA A 137 -82.75 -11.03 -15.32
CA ALA A 137 -82.01 -10.07 -14.50
C ALA A 137 -80.53 -10.47 -14.37
N GLU A 138 -80.25 -11.74 -14.08
CA GLU A 138 -78.88 -12.24 -13.93
C GLU A 138 -78.05 -12.07 -15.20
N LEU A 139 -78.65 -12.33 -16.37
CA LEU A 139 -77.96 -12.16 -17.67
C LEU A 139 -77.64 -10.69 -17.94
N ALA A 140 -78.58 -9.78 -17.67
CA ALA A 140 -78.35 -8.35 -17.83
C ALA A 140 -77.27 -7.84 -16.85
N ARG A 141 -77.28 -8.31 -15.60
CA ARG A 141 -76.26 -7.96 -14.59
C ARG A 141 -74.89 -8.49 -14.97
N TYR A 142 -74.82 -9.72 -15.48
CA TYR A 142 -73.58 -10.33 -15.99
C TYR A 142 -72.95 -9.48 -17.08
N HIS A 143 -73.74 -9.09 -18.08
CA HIS A 143 -73.28 -8.28 -19.21
C HIS A 143 -72.81 -6.90 -18.78
N LEU A 144 -73.57 -6.22 -17.91
CA LEU A 144 -73.17 -4.95 -17.31
C LEU A 144 -71.82 -5.06 -16.61
N ARG A 145 -71.69 -6.03 -15.70
CA ARG A 145 -70.47 -6.23 -14.94
C ARG A 145 -69.30 -6.52 -15.87
N SER A 146 -69.43 -7.51 -16.76
CA SER A 146 -68.37 -7.96 -17.66
C SER A 146 -67.90 -6.85 -18.60
N ALA A 147 -68.82 -6.11 -19.24
CA ALA A 147 -68.47 -4.99 -20.11
C ALA A 147 -67.66 -3.93 -19.35
N ILE A 148 -68.12 -3.55 -18.16
CA ILE A 148 -67.45 -2.54 -17.33
C ILE A 148 -66.10 -3.04 -16.86
N THR A 149 -66.05 -4.27 -16.35
CA THR A 149 -64.83 -4.79 -15.72
C THR A 149 -63.74 -5.13 -16.72
N HIS A 150 -64.11 -5.64 -17.90
CA HIS A 150 -63.16 -6.07 -18.92
C HIS A 150 -62.72 -4.91 -19.80
N LEU A 151 -63.63 -3.98 -20.12
CA LEU A 151 -63.35 -2.91 -21.07
C LEU A 151 -63.49 -1.51 -20.45
N LEU A 152 -64.69 -1.04 -20.09
CA LEU A 152 -64.94 0.41 -19.85
C LEU A 152 -64.15 1.03 -18.67
N GLN A 153 -63.78 0.22 -17.66
CA GLN A 153 -62.95 0.71 -16.56
C GLN A 153 -61.45 0.79 -16.90
N ARG A 154 -61.03 0.22 -18.03
CA ARG A 154 -59.61 0.03 -18.40
C ARG A 154 -59.13 1.18 -19.29
N PRO A 155 -57.92 1.72 -19.07
CA PRO A 155 -57.28 2.62 -20.03
C PRO A 155 -56.80 1.86 -21.29
N PRO A 156 -56.67 2.52 -22.45
CA PRO A 156 -56.27 1.88 -23.70
C PRO A 156 -54.76 1.70 -23.86
N VAL A 157 -53.96 1.99 -22.84
CA VAL A 157 -52.50 1.94 -22.93
C VAL A 157 -52.04 0.49 -22.72
N GLN A 158 -51.97 -0.30 -23.80
CA GLN A 158 -51.40 -1.65 -23.82
C GLN A 158 -50.47 -1.83 -25.04
N GLY A 159 -49.49 -2.73 -24.94
CA GLY A 159 -48.54 -3.02 -26.02
C GLY A 159 -47.37 -2.01 -26.16
N ARG A 160 -46.96 -1.71 -27.39
CA ARG A 160 -45.72 -0.95 -27.69
C ARG A 160 -45.71 0.47 -27.10
N ALA A 161 -46.84 1.16 -27.11
CA ALA A 161 -46.97 2.49 -26.52
C ALA A 161 -46.83 2.47 -24.99
N ALA A 162 -47.37 1.43 -24.33
CA ALA A 162 -47.21 1.22 -22.89
C ALA A 162 -45.74 0.99 -22.52
N LYS A 163 -45.05 0.16 -23.31
CA LYS A 163 -43.61 -0.08 -23.15
C LYS A 163 -42.80 1.20 -23.23
N GLU A 164 -42.97 1.98 -24.30
CA GLU A 164 -42.21 3.22 -24.51
C GLU A 164 -42.44 4.22 -23.37
N ARG A 165 -43.69 4.39 -22.95
CA ARG A 165 -44.04 5.24 -21.81
C ARG A 165 -43.35 4.79 -20.52
N ILE A 166 -43.38 3.48 -20.21
CA ILE A 166 -42.72 2.95 -19.01
C ILE A 166 -41.21 3.19 -19.06
N PHE A 167 -40.56 3.01 -20.22
CA PHE A 167 -39.12 3.30 -20.36
C PHE A 167 -38.81 4.80 -20.22
N GLN A 168 -39.68 5.69 -20.74
CA GLN A 168 -39.53 7.13 -20.54
C GLN A 168 -39.70 7.51 -19.06
N ASP A 169 -40.67 6.92 -18.38
CA ASP A 169 -40.90 7.13 -16.95
C ASP A 169 -39.67 6.68 -16.14
N ILE A 170 -39.09 5.51 -16.42
CA ILE A 170 -37.88 5.01 -15.73
C ILE A 170 -36.65 5.90 -15.98
N LYS A 171 -36.52 6.47 -17.19
CA LYS A 171 -35.43 7.39 -17.54
C LYS A 171 -35.57 8.77 -16.90
N SER A 172 -36.78 9.17 -16.51
CA SER A 172 -37.06 10.45 -15.84
C SER A 172 -36.32 10.58 -14.51
N GLU A 173 -35.67 11.71 -14.27
CA GLU A 173 -34.91 12.01 -13.04
C GLU A 173 -35.72 11.83 -11.75
N TYR A 174 -37.04 11.92 -11.84
CA TYR A 174 -37.97 11.80 -10.70
C TYR A 174 -38.44 10.37 -10.45
N PHE A 175 -37.98 9.39 -11.22
CA PHE A 175 -38.32 7.99 -10.96
C PHE A 175 -37.62 7.48 -9.69
N PRO A 176 -38.32 6.78 -8.79
CA PRO A 176 -37.77 6.35 -7.50
C PRO A 176 -36.63 5.35 -7.64
N VAL A 177 -35.56 5.61 -6.90
CA VAL A 177 -34.43 4.68 -6.73
C VAL A 177 -34.75 3.57 -5.72
N ASP A 178 -35.73 3.81 -4.84
CA ASP A 178 -36.21 2.79 -3.91
C ASP A 178 -37.23 1.84 -4.58
N SER A 179 -37.03 0.54 -4.37
CA SER A 179 -37.85 -0.49 -5.02
C SER A 179 -39.31 -0.52 -4.52
N GLU A 180 -39.58 -0.14 -3.27
CA GLU A 180 -40.94 -0.12 -2.71
C GLU A 180 -41.74 1.07 -3.25
N GLU A 181 -41.09 2.22 -3.44
CA GLU A 181 -41.68 3.36 -4.13
C GLU A 181 -41.93 3.08 -5.61
N ALA A 182 -41.00 2.39 -6.29
CA ALA A 182 -41.19 1.96 -7.67
C ALA A 182 -42.39 1.00 -7.83
N ILE A 183 -42.65 0.12 -6.85
CA ILE A 183 -43.86 -0.73 -6.85
C ILE A 183 -45.12 0.13 -6.80
N LYS A 184 -45.19 1.11 -5.89
CA LYS A 184 -46.36 2.01 -5.78
C LYS A 184 -46.59 2.78 -7.08
N TYR A 185 -45.52 3.24 -7.72
CA TYR A 185 -45.59 3.91 -9.01
C TYR A 185 -46.16 2.98 -10.10
N PHE A 186 -45.63 1.76 -10.22
CA PHE A 186 -46.08 0.81 -11.23
C PHE A 186 -47.50 0.27 -11.00
N GLN A 187 -47.99 0.23 -9.76
CA GLN A 187 -49.39 -0.10 -9.47
C GLN A 187 -50.39 0.93 -10.00
N GLN A 188 -49.95 2.15 -10.29
CA GLN A 188 -50.76 3.21 -10.90
C GLN A 188 -50.47 3.38 -12.40
N SER A 189 -49.53 2.61 -12.95
CA SER A 189 -49.12 2.67 -14.35
C SER A 189 -49.77 1.55 -15.19
N PRO A 190 -49.59 1.55 -16.52
CA PRO A 190 -50.01 0.44 -17.38
C PRO A 190 -49.45 -0.94 -16.97
N LEU A 191 -48.40 -0.96 -16.13
CA LEU A 191 -47.78 -2.18 -15.62
C LEU A 191 -48.62 -2.87 -14.53
N ALA A 192 -49.64 -2.24 -13.95
CA ALA A 192 -50.44 -2.82 -12.87
C ALA A 192 -51.24 -4.08 -13.25
N ARG A 193 -51.59 -4.22 -14.54
CA ARG A 193 -52.30 -5.37 -15.12
C ARG A 193 -51.71 -5.72 -16.50
N ALA A 194 -50.39 -5.75 -16.57
CA ALA A 194 -49.66 -6.02 -17.79
C ALA A 194 -49.88 -7.46 -18.25
N ARG A 195 -49.93 -7.66 -19.57
CA ARG A 195 -49.85 -8.99 -20.18
C ARG A 195 -48.42 -9.51 -20.10
N PHE A 196 -48.28 -10.84 -20.18
CA PHE A 196 -46.98 -11.51 -20.24
C PHE A 196 -46.03 -10.91 -21.29
N THR A 197 -46.55 -10.53 -22.47
CA THR A 197 -45.76 -9.91 -23.55
C THR A 197 -45.14 -8.58 -23.13
N LEU A 198 -45.89 -7.70 -22.45
CA LEU A 198 -45.39 -6.43 -21.94
C LEU A 198 -44.38 -6.66 -20.81
N ILE A 199 -44.67 -7.58 -19.88
CA ILE A 199 -43.75 -7.94 -18.79
C ILE A 199 -42.42 -8.45 -19.39
N GLN A 200 -42.49 -9.36 -20.36
CA GLN A 200 -41.34 -9.90 -21.07
C GLN A 200 -40.52 -8.80 -21.75
N ASP A 201 -41.18 -7.89 -22.45
CA ASP A 201 -40.53 -6.78 -23.14
C ASP A 201 -39.82 -5.80 -22.21
N ILE A 202 -40.42 -5.51 -21.04
CA ILE A 202 -39.82 -4.65 -20.00
C ILE A 202 -38.63 -5.37 -19.35
N VAL A 203 -38.80 -6.63 -18.92
CA VAL A 203 -37.74 -7.41 -18.27
C VAL A 203 -36.54 -7.59 -19.20
N ILE A 204 -36.76 -7.99 -20.46
CA ILE A 204 -35.68 -8.16 -21.45
C ILE A 204 -35.02 -6.82 -21.78
N GLY A 205 -35.82 -5.76 -21.95
CA GLY A 205 -35.31 -4.43 -22.27
C GLY A 205 -34.43 -3.85 -21.15
N LEU A 206 -34.90 -3.89 -19.90
CA LEU A 206 -34.12 -3.46 -18.73
C LEU A 206 -32.87 -4.32 -18.54
N THR A 207 -32.99 -5.64 -18.67
CA THR A 207 -31.84 -6.55 -18.57
C THR A 207 -30.80 -6.25 -19.64
N THR A 208 -31.23 -6.01 -20.89
CA THR A 208 -30.31 -5.68 -21.99
C THR A 208 -29.63 -4.32 -21.75
N SER A 209 -30.39 -3.29 -21.34
CA SER A 209 -29.84 -1.96 -21.04
C SER A 209 -28.83 -2.01 -19.88
N LEU A 210 -29.16 -2.68 -18.77
CA LEU A 210 -28.28 -2.83 -17.60
C LEU A 210 -26.96 -3.55 -17.92
N LEU A 211 -26.98 -4.51 -18.84
CA LEU A 211 -25.81 -5.32 -19.21
C LEU A 211 -24.93 -4.67 -20.29
N ILE A 212 -25.50 -3.85 -21.18
CA ILE A 212 -24.78 -3.36 -22.37
C ILE A 212 -24.55 -1.85 -22.31
N GLU A 213 -25.56 -1.07 -21.92
CA GLU A 213 -25.49 0.39 -22.03
C GLU A 213 -24.57 1.01 -20.97
N ASN A 214 -23.95 2.13 -21.33
CA ASN A 214 -23.13 2.95 -20.42
C ASN A 214 -24.02 3.96 -19.71
N LEU A 215 -24.68 3.49 -18.65
CA LEU A 215 -25.59 4.29 -17.83
C LEU A 215 -24.84 5.04 -16.72
N SER A 216 -25.32 6.23 -16.36
CA SER A 216 -24.90 6.89 -15.11
C SER A 216 -25.27 6.03 -13.89
N GLU A 217 -24.56 6.17 -12.78
CA GLU A 217 -24.82 5.38 -11.56
C GLU A 217 -26.27 5.56 -11.07
N VAL A 218 -26.78 6.80 -11.09
CA VAL A 218 -28.16 7.11 -10.68
C VAL A 218 -29.21 6.51 -11.62
N GLU A 219 -28.96 6.51 -12.94
CA GLU A 219 -29.86 5.87 -13.91
C GLU A 219 -29.84 4.34 -13.78
N ARG A 220 -28.66 3.76 -13.55
CA ARG A 220 -28.50 2.32 -13.30
C ARG A 220 -29.27 1.88 -12.06
N GLU A 221 -29.20 2.64 -10.96
CA GLU A 221 -29.97 2.34 -9.75
C GLU A 221 -31.49 2.45 -9.96
N ARG A 222 -31.97 3.46 -10.71
CA ARG A 222 -33.39 3.54 -11.10
C ARG A 222 -33.84 2.33 -11.92
N GLN A 223 -33.03 1.88 -12.87
CA GLN A 223 -33.34 0.69 -13.66
C GLN A 223 -33.34 -0.59 -12.83
N PHE A 224 -32.40 -0.76 -11.89
CA PHE A 224 -32.42 -1.89 -10.94
C PHE A 224 -33.64 -1.85 -10.02
N SER A 225 -34.01 -0.66 -9.53
CA SER A 225 -35.24 -0.44 -8.76
C SER A 225 -36.47 -0.86 -9.55
N ALA A 226 -36.57 -0.42 -10.82
CA ALA A 226 -37.65 -0.78 -11.71
C ALA A 226 -37.71 -2.30 -11.95
N LEU A 227 -36.58 -2.95 -12.27
CA LEU A 227 -36.52 -4.39 -12.49
C LEU A 227 -36.90 -5.18 -11.23
N THR A 228 -36.42 -4.74 -10.06
CA THR A 228 -36.77 -5.33 -8.77
C THR A 228 -38.27 -5.19 -8.48
N ALA A 229 -38.85 -4.02 -8.73
CA ALA A 229 -40.28 -3.78 -8.59
C ALA A 229 -41.10 -4.69 -9.54
N VAL A 230 -40.72 -4.81 -10.81
CA VAL A 230 -41.38 -5.73 -11.76
C VAL A 230 -41.29 -7.16 -11.27
N SER A 231 -40.12 -7.60 -10.77
CA SER A 231 -39.92 -8.96 -10.25
C SER A 231 -40.77 -9.27 -9.01
N LYS A 232 -41.04 -8.26 -8.17
CA LYS A 232 -41.93 -8.40 -7.00
C LYS A 232 -43.41 -8.41 -7.39
N ILE A 233 -43.79 -7.64 -8.42
CA ILE A 233 -45.19 -7.61 -8.91
C ILE A 233 -45.51 -8.90 -9.70
N TYR A 234 -44.58 -9.41 -10.50
CA TYR A 234 -44.76 -10.54 -11.42
C TYR A 234 -43.70 -11.64 -11.22
N VAL A 235 -43.66 -12.23 -10.02
CA VAL A 235 -42.63 -13.20 -9.59
C VAL A 235 -42.50 -14.38 -10.56
N GLN A 236 -43.62 -15.01 -10.93
CA GLN A 236 -43.61 -16.23 -11.77
C GLN A 236 -43.19 -15.92 -13.21
N GLU A 237 -43.73 -14.86 -13.79
CA GLU A 237 -43.45 -14.43 -15.15
C GLU A 237 -41.99 -13.98 -15.28
N THR A 238 -41.52 -13.10 -14.39
CA THR A 238 -40.13 -12.61 -14.41
C THR A 238 -39.14 -13.76 -14.21
N GLY A 239 -39.40 -14.69 -13.28
CA GLY A 239 -38.57 -15.88 -13.10
C GLY A 239 -38.48 -16.72 -14.37
N LYS A 240 -39.61 -17.01 -15.03
CA LYS A 240 -39.64 -17.73 -16.31
C LYS A 240 -38.85 -17.01 -17.40
N ILE A 241 -39.04 -15.70 -17.55
CA ILE A 241 -38.38 -14.90 -18.58
C ILE A 241 -36.86 -14.92 -18.40
N LEU A 242 -36.38 -14.69 -17.17
CA LEU A 242 -34.95 -14.64 -16.87
C LEU A 242 -34.31 -16.04 -17.02
N ASN A 243 -34.95 -17.10 -16.52
CA ASN A 243 -34.45 -18.47 -16.69
C ASN A 243 -34.30 -18.85 -18.17
N ASP A 244 -35.27 -18.47 -19.01
CA ASP A 244 -35.28 -18.83 -20.43
C ASP A 244 -34.34 -17.96 -21.29
N LYS A 245 -34.14 -16.69 -20.93
CA LYS A 245 -33.51 -15.69 -21.83
C LYS A 245 -32.20 -15.09 -21.32
N LEU A 246 -31.93 -15.04 -20.01
CA LEU A 246 -30.78 -14.34 -19.44
C LEU A 246 -29.46 -14.86 -20.00
N SER A 247 -29.25 -16.17 -19.97
CA SER A 247 -28.03 -16.82 -20.48
C SER A 247 -27.79 -16.49 -21.97
N GLY A 248 -28.86 -16.49 -22.77
CA GLY A 248 -28.79 -16.14 -24.18
C GLY A 248 -28.48 -14.67 -24.43
N ILE A 249 -28.96 -13.75 -23.57
CA ILE A 249 -28.62 -12.32 -23.63
C ILE A 249 -27.14 -12.11 -23.30
N ILE A 250 -26.66 -12.72 -22.20
CA ILE A 250 -25.26 -12.60 -21.78
C ILE A 250 -24.32 -13.12 -22.86
N ILE A 251 -24.54 -14.32 -23.38
CA ILE A 251 -23.60 -14.96 -24.33
C ILE A 251 -23.57 -14.25 -25.68
N ASN A 252 -24.74 -13.83 -26.19
CA ASN A 252 -24.85 -13.37 -27.58
C ASN A 252 -24.78 -11.86 -27.76
N LYS A 253 -24.98 -11.07 -26.68
CA LYS A 253 -25.09 -9.61 -26.78
C LYS A 253 -24.11 -8.83 -25.93
N VAL A 254 -23.46 -9.44 -24.94
CA VAL A 254 -22.53 -8.72 -24.04
C VAL A 254 -21.10 -8.92 -24.52
N ASP A 255 -20.43 -7.80 -24.81
CA ASP A 255 -19.02 -7.76 -25.19
C ASP A 255 -18.10 -7.92 -23.97
N ASP A 256 -16.84 -8.32 -24.21
CA ASP A 256 -15.86 -8.61 -23.17
C ASP A 256 -15.61 -7.41 -22.22
N ASP A 257 -15.66 -6.18 -22.75
CA ASP A 257 -15.47 -4.93 -21.98
C ASP A 257 -16.60 -4.63 -20.97
N ASN A 258 -17.73 -5.34 -21.05
CA ASN A 258 -18.92 -5.09 -20.23
C ASN A 258 -19.17 -6.19 -19.16
N TRP A 259 -18.21 -7.09 -18.93
CA TRP A 259 -18.40 -8.21 -18.00
C TRP A 259 -18.48 -7.80 -16.52
N ASP A 260 -17.93 -6.64 -16.15
CA ASP A 260 -18.15 -6.03 -14.85
C ASP A 260 -19.65 -5.80 -14.58
N LYS A 261 -20.40 -5.33 -15.59
CA LYS A 261 -21.85 -5.10 -15.52
C LYS A 261 -22.61 -6.41 -15.33
N VAL A 262 -22.14 -7.51 -15.93
CA VAL A 262 -22.73 -8.85 -15.75
C VAL A 262 -22.60 -9.27 -14.30
N ILE A 263 -21.41 -9.15 -13.71
CA ILE A 263 -21.19 -9.48 -12.30
C ILE A 263 -22.06 -8.63 -11.38
N ILE A 264 -22.14 -7.31 -11.61
CA ILE A 264 -22.98 -6.41 -10.82
C ILE A 264 -24.47 -6.78 -10.94
N TYR A 265 -24.93 -7.12 -12.15
CA TYR A 265 -26.31 -7.55 -12.41
C TYR A 265 -26.63 -8.84 -11.66
N LEU A 266 -25.77 -9.86 -11.79
CA LEU A 266 -25.96 -11.15 -11.12
C LEU A 266 -25.90 -11.01 -9.60
N ALA A 267 -25.09 -10.11 -9.06
CA ALA A 267 -25.05 -9.86 -7.61
C ALA A 267 -26.35 -9.26 -7.05
N LYS A 268 -27.10 -8.50 -7.87
CA LYS A 268 -28.36 -7.86 -7.45
C LYS A 268 -29.60 -8.72 -7.72
N ILE A 269 -29.58 -9.55 -8.76
CA ILE A 269 -30.73 -10.34 -9.20
C ILE A 269 -30.50 -11.81 -8.82
N THR A 270 -31.25 -12.32 -7.84
CA THR A 270 -31.17 -13.69 -7.30
C THR A 270 -31.76 -14.74 -8.25
N VAL A 271 -31.22 -14.84 -9.48
CA VAL A 271 -31.71 -15.75 -10.54
C VAL A 271 -30.54 -16.47 -11.23
N TRP A 272 -29.47 -16.79 -10.48
CA TRP A 272 -28.28 -17.45 -11.02
C TRP A 272 -28.35 -18.98 -11.11
N GLU A 273 -29.27 -19.63 -10.39
CA GLU A 273 -29.40 -21.11 -10.41
C GLU A 273 -29.78 -21.66 -11.79
N SER A 274 -30.32 -20.82 -12.68
CA SER A 274 -30.69 -21.16 -14.05
C SER A 274 -29.69 -20.71 -15.12
N LEU A 275 -28.52 -20.18 -14.73
CA LEU A 275 -27.48 -19.79 -15.68
C LEU A 275 -26.91 -21.02 -16.37
N SER A 276 -26.73 -20.94 -17.70
CA SER A 276 -26.11 -22.02 -18.45
C SER A 276 -24.63 -22.19 -18.08
N GLU A 277 -24.12 -23.40 -18.20
CA GLU A 277 -22.70 -23.70 -17.92
C GLU A 277 -21.73 -22.78 -18.71
N PRO A 278 -21.95 -22.46 -20.00
CA PRO A 278 -21.10 -21.48 -20.70
C PRO A 278 -21.09 -20.08 -20.08
N CYS A 279 -22.22 -19.61 -19.52
CA CYS A 279 -22.27 -18.34 -18.80
C CYS A 279 -21.43 -18.39 -17.52
N GLN A 280 -21.57 -19.48 -16.76
CA GLN A 280 -20.83 -19.67 -15.51
C GLN A 280 -19.32 -19.71 -15.77
N LEU A 281 -18.89 -20.46 -16.79
CA LEU A 281 -17.48 -20.54 -17.20
C LEU A 281 -16.92 -19.17 -17.63
N LYS A 282 -17.67 -18.36 -18.39
CA LYS A 282 -17.22 -17.01 -18.75
C LYS A 282 -17.12 -16.10 -17.51
N ALA A 283 -18.08 -16.16 -16.58
CA ALA A 283 -18.02 -15.39 -15.34
C ALA A 283 -16.83 -15.78 -14.47
N GLN A 284 -16.53 -17.09 -14.37
CA GLN A 284 -15.35 -17.61 -13.67
C GLN A 284 -14.06 -17.10 -14.34
N ASN A 285 -13.93 -17.24 -15.66
CA ASN A 285 -12.76 -16.75 -16.41
C ASN A 285 -12.57 -15.23 -16.28
N PHE A 286 -13.65 -14.46 -16.23
CA PHE A 286 -13.59 -13.02 -16.00
C PHE A 286 -13.02 -12.72 -14.61
N VAL A 287 -13.56 -13.35 -13.55
CA VAL A 287 -13.03 -13.21 -12.19
C VAL A 287 -11.56 -13.65 -12.12
N GLU A 288 -11.18 -14.74 -12.79
CA GLU A 288 -9.79 -15.21 -12.87
C GLU A 288 -8.86 -14.23 -13.60
N LYS A 289 -9.35 -13.41 -14.52
CA LYS A 289 -8.55 -12.39 -15.22
C LYS A 289 -8.50 -11.04 -14.50
N LEU A 290 -9.42 -10.77 -13.56
CA LEU A 290 -9.41 -9.52 -12.81
C LEU A 290 -8.10 -9.34 -12.04
N GLU A 291 -7.41 -8.24 -12.30
CA GLU A 291 -6.25 -7.83 -11.53
C GLU A 291 -6.75 -7.05 -10.31
N ILE A 292 -6.59 -7.63 -9.12
CA ILE A 292 -7.10 -7.03 -7.89
C ILE A 292 -6.01 -6.41 -7.03
N TYR A 293 -4.74 -6.72 -7.29
CA TYR A 293 -3.62 -6.38 -6.42
C TYR A 293 -2.36 -6.06 -7.21
N ASN A 294 -1.67 -4.97 -6.84
CA ASN A 294 -0.42 -4.55 -7.46
C ASN A 294 0.79 -5.09 -6.69
N ASN A 295 1.57 -5.98 -7.34
CA ASN A 295 2.77 -6.60 -6.77
C ASN A 295 4.02 -5.70 -6.74
N ASN A 296 3.96 -4.48 -7.29
CA ASN A 296 5.14 -3.61 -7.39
C ASN A 296 5.53 -2.99 -6.03
N LYS A 297 6.75 -3.28 -5.57
CA LYS A 297 7.33 -2.79 -4.30
C LYS A 297 7.64 -1.28 -4.26
N TYR A 298 7.51 -0.56 -5.37
CA TYR A 298 7.75 0.89 -5.47
C TYR A 298 6.44 1.65 -5.61
N ILE A 299 5.89 2.10 -4.48
CA ILE A 299 4.80 3.08 -4.44
C ILE A 299 5.42 4.40 -3.95
N PRO A 300 5.35 5.50 -4.73
CA PRO A 300 5.80 6.81 -4.28
C PRO A 300 5.08 7.22 -3.00
N ILE A 301 5.81 7.84 -2.07
CA ILE A 301 5.41 8.23 -0.69
C ILE A 301 4.12 9.09 -0.63
N ALA A 302 3.61 9.58 -1.76
CA ALA A 302 2.36 10.32 -1.87
C ALA A 302 1.08 9.46 -1.81
N PHE A 303 1.18 8.12 -1.84
CA PHE A 303 0.05 7.23 -1.64
C PHE A 303 0.27 6.40 -0.37
N SER A 304 -0.45 6.77 0.69
CA SER A 304 -0.52 5.99 1.92
C SER A 304 -0.97 4.55 1.62
N THR A 305 -0.67 3.66 2.55
CA THR A 305 -0.86 2.21 2.61
C THR A 305 -2.25 1.64 2.23
N SER A 306 -3.19 2.46 1.75
CA SER A 306 -4.57 2.11 1.40
C SER A 306 -4.82 1.76 -0.08
N HIS A 307 -3.82 1.82 -0.98
CA HIS A 307 -4.04 1.70 -2.44
C HIS A 307 -3.17 0.63 -3.15
N ARG A 308 -2.98 -0.55 -2.54
CA ARG A 308 -2.45 -1.73 -3.29
C ARG A 308 -3.52 -2.47 -4.06
N PHE A 309 -4.77 -2.38 -3.61
CA PHE A 309 -5.92 -2.94 -4.29
C PHE A 309 -6.40 -2.04 -5.42
N LEU A 310 -6.67 -2.64 -6.58
CA LEU A 310 -7.14 -1.95 -7.77
C LEU A 310 -8.67 -1.68 -7.69
N PRO A 311 -9.21 -0.71 -8.47
CA PRO A 311 -10.65 -0.39 -8.48
C PRO A 311 -11.55 -1.61 -8.71
N ASP A 312 -11.04 -2.63 -9.41
CA ASP A 312 -11.69 -3.89 -9.73
C ASP A 312 -12.11 -4.72 -8.49
N VAL A 313 -11.57 -4.41 -7.32
CA VAL A 313 -12.03 -5.01 -6.05
C VAL A 313 -13.51 -4.72 -5.79
N LYS A 314 -14.05 -3.58 -6.24
CA LYS A 314 -15.49 -3.31 -6.11
C LYS A 314 -16.33 -4.35 -6.85
N THR A 315 -15.89 -4.74 -8.05
CA THR A 315 -16.52 -5.79 -8.85
C THR A 315 -16.38 -7.15 -8.17
N LEU A 316 -15.23 -7.43 -7.56
CA LEU A 316 -14.99 -8.66 -6.79
C LEU A 316 -15.88 -8.77 -5.54
N ILE A 317 -16.10 -7.65 -4.83
CA ILE A 317 -17.00 -7.60 -3.67
C ILE A 317 -18.42 -7.96 -4.10
N LYS A 318 -18.89 -7.44 -5.24
CA LYS A 318 -20.19 -7.82 -5.81
C LYS A 318 -20.22 -9.30 -6.22
N ALA A 319 -19.14 -9.79 -6.84
CA ALA A 319 -19.03 -11.19 -7.25
C ALA A 319 -19.18 -12.18 -6.08
N ALA A 320 -18.81 -11.81 -4.85
CA ALA A 320 -18.92 -12.69 -3.68
C ALA A 320 -20.36 -13.04 -3.28
N HIS A 321 -21.33 -12.24 -3.72
CA HIS A 321 -22.77 -12.52 -3.55
C HIS A 321 -23.25 -13.65 -4.47
N ILE A 322 -22.43 -14.08 -5.43
CA ILE A 322 -22.73 -15.14 -6.40
C ILE A 322 -22.07 -16.45 -5.94
N ASP A 323 -22.86 -17.45 -5.54
CA ASP A 323 -22.38 -18.66 -4.87
C ASP A 323 -21.30 -19.41 -5.65
N PHE A 324 -21.50 -19.64 -6.96
CA PHE A 324 -20.59 -20.44 -7.79
C PHE A 324 -19.25 -19.76 -8.10
N LEU A 325 -19.08 -18.48 -7.75
CA LEU A 325 -17.83 -17.72 -7.93
C LEU A 325 -16.96 -17.70 -6.67
N ARG A 326 -17.50 -18.08 -5.50
CA ARG A 326 -16.80 -17.89 -4.21
C ARG A 326 -15.42 -18.55 -4.16
N ASP A 327 -15.31 -19.81 -4.57
CA ASP A 327 -14.02 -20.52 -4.52
C ASP A 327 -12.97 -19.89 -5.44
N TYR A 328 -13.39 -19.36 -6.59
CA TYR A 328 -12.52 -18.65 -7.53
C TYR A 328 -12.04 -17.32 -6.95
N ILE A 329 -12.92 -16.62 -6.22
CA ILE A 329 -12.58 -15.39 -5.52
C ILE A 329 -11.61 -15.68 -4.37
N ILE A 330 -11.86 -16.72 -3.55
CA ILE A 330 -10.95 -17.09 -2.45
C ILE A 330 -9.55 -17.40 -2.97
N LYS A 331 -9.43 -18.15 -4.08
CA LYS A 331 -8.13 -18.44 -4.72
C LYS A 331 -7.35 -17.19 -5.10
N LYS A 332 -8.00 -16.06 -5.38
CA LYS A 332 -7.32 -14.80 -5.70
C LYS A 332 -6.56 -14.21 -4.52
N PHE A 333 -6.95 -14.55 -3.29
CA PHE A 333 -6.31 -14.08 -2.08
C PHE A 333 -5.11 -14.95 -1.65
N ASP A 334 -4.93 -16.13 -2.26
CA ASP A 334 -3.87 -17.09 -1.89
C ASP A 334 -2.45 -16.50 -1.94
N ASN A 335 -2.20 -15.53 -2.82
CA ASN A 335 -0.88 -14.92 -3.00
C ASN A 335 -0.78 -13.48 -2.47
N ILE A 336 -1.78 -13.01 -1.72
CA ILE A 336 -1.82 -11.64 -1.18
C ILE A 336 -1.30 -11.65 0.26
N PRO A 337 -0.38 -10.73 0.64
CA PRO A 337 0.09 -10.64 2.01
C PRO A 337 -1.05 -10.45 3.02
N VAL A 338 -0.99 -11.16 4.14
CA VAL A 338 -2.02 -11.13 5.21
C VAL A 338 -2.36 -9.70 5.65
N GLN A 339 -1.35 -8.84 5.80
CA GLN A 339 -1.53 -7.44 6.21
C GLN A 339 -2.36 -6.62 5.23
N ASP A 340 -2.23 -6.89 3.94
CA ASP A 340 -3.01 -6.22 2.90
C ASP A 340 -4.46 -6.74 2.93
N ILE A 341 -4.67 -8.05 3.10
CA ILE A 341 -6.02 -8.64 3.26
C ILE A 341 -6.73 -8.05 4.48
N LEU A 342 -6.03 -7.89 5.60
CA LEU A 342 -6.58 -7.25 6.80
C LEU A 342 -6.92 -5.77 6.57
N SER A 343 -6.11 -5.06 5.79
CA SER A 343 -6.42 -3.67 5.41
C SER A 343 -7.68 -3.58 4.52
N LEU A 344 -7.91 -4.59 3.67
CA LEU A 344 -9.16 -4.70 2.91
C LEU A 344 -10.35 -5.00 3.83
N ASN A 345 -10.18 -5.85 4.84
CA ASN A 345 -11.22 -6.14 5.83
C ASN A 345 -11.73 -4.87 6.52
N ASP A 346 -10.81 -3.98 6.89
CA ASP A 346 -11.09 -2.70 7.55
C ASP A 346 -11.88 -1.72 6.65
N THR A 347 -11.82 -1.88 5.32
CA THR A 347 -12.37 -0.93 4.34
C THR A 347 -13.55 -1.44 3.52
N CYS A 348 -13.75 -2.76 3.42
CA CYS A 348 -14.71 -3.37 2.50
C CYS A 348 -16.19 -3.06 2.81
N GLY A 349 -16.56 -2.87 4.09
CA GLY A 349 -17.93 -2.55 4.51
C GLY A 349 -19.02 -3.59 4.20
N ASP A 350 -18.69 -4.71 3.54
CA ASP A 350 -19.61 -5.77 3.13
C ASP A 350 -19.43 -7.02 4.02
N ASN A 351 -20.43 -7.29 4.86
CA ASN A 351 -20.39 -8.38 5.84
C ASN A 351 -20.33 -9.77 5.17
N LEU A 352 -20.97 -9.95 4.01
CA LEU A 352 -20.95 -11.22 3.30
C LEU A 352 -19.56 -11.48 2.72
N PHE A 353 -18.94 -10.45 2.14
CA PHE A 353 -17.56 -10.52 1.66
C PHE A 353 -16.58 -10.83 2.80
N GLN A 354 -16.72 -10.15 3.94
CA GLN A 354 -15.88 -10.39 5.11
C GLN A 354 -16.01 -11.85 5.57
N THR A 355 -17.23 -12.31 5.85
CA THR A 355 -17.48 -13.64 6.44
C THR A 355 -17.26 -14.80 5.47
N LYS A 356 -17.54 -14.64 4.18
CA LYS A 356 -17.48 -15.74 3.19
C LYS A 356 -16.21 -15.75 2.34
N ILE A 357 -15.47 -14.64 2.26
CA ILE A 357 -14.26 -14.55 1.44
C ILE A 357 -13.04 -14.25 2.30
N ILE A 358 -13.04 -13.16 3.06
CA ILE A 358 -11.86 -12.71 3.82
C ILE A 358 -11.51 -13.71 4.92
N LEU A 359 -12.44 -14.07 5.81
CA LEU A 359 -12.15 -14.97 6.93
C LEU A 359 -11.64 -16.35 6.45
N PRO A 360 -12.28 -17.04 5.48
CA PRO A 360 -11.76 -18.30 4.95
C PRO A 360 -10.37 -18.17 4.32
N SER A 361 -10.10 -17.06 3.62
CA SER A 361 -8.78 -16.81 3.02
C SER A 361 -7.70 -16.65 4.09
N LEU A 362 -8.00 -15.92 5.18
CA LEU A 362 -7.07 -15.76 6.30
C LEU A 362 -6.82 -17.08 7.03
N ILE A 363 -7.84 -17.89 7.26
CA ILE A 363 -7.69 -19.23 7.87
C ILE A 363 -6.80 -20.12 7.00
N LYS A 364 -6.99 -20.10 5.69
CA LYS A 364 -6.17 -20.88 4.74
C LYS A 364 -4.70 -20.45 4.73
N LEU A 365 -4.42 -19.16 4.91
CA LEU A 365 -3.05 -18.62 4.95
C LEU A 365 -2.38 -18.73 6.32
N ALA A 366 -3.13 -18.99 7.39
CA ALA A 366 -2.63 -19.05 8.76
C ALA A 366 -1.42 -20.00 8.97
N PRO A 367 -1.34 -21.20 8.37
CA PRO A 367 -0.19 -22.09 8.58
C PRO A 367 1.16 -21.50 8.12
N GLU A 368 1.15 -20.71 7.05
CA GLU A 368 2.34 -20.08 6.47
C GLU A 368 2.62 -18.69 7.04
N ALA A 369 1.66 -18.10 7.74
CA ALA A 369 1.76 -16.77 8.32
C ALA A 369 2.85 -16.67 9.41
N SER A 370 3.40 -15.47 9.57
CA SER A 370 4.29 -15.17 10.69
C SER A 370 3.50 -15.12 12.00
N LEU A 371 4.18 -15.31 13.14
CA LEU A 371 3.53 -15.20 14.44
C LEU A 371 2.86 -13.82 14.64
N ASN A 372 3.51 -12.76 14.17
CA ASN A 372 2.96 -11.41 14.23
C ASN A 372 1.69 -11.28 13.38
N ASP A 373 1.66 -11.87 12.18
CA ASP A 373 0.48 -11.84 11.33
C ASP A 373 -0.69 -12.65 11.92
N LEU A 374 -0.41 -13.78 12.59
CA LEU A 374 -1.44 -14.55 13.31
C LEU A 374 -2.09 -13.74 14.44
N PHE A 375 -1.30 -13.01 15.22
CA PHE A 375 -1.80 -12.10 16.24
C PHE A 375 -2.58 -10.92 15.64
N LEU A 376 -2.16 -10.39 14.49
CA LEU A 376 -2.94 -9.39 13.75
C LEU A 376 -4.29 -9.94 13.28
N ILE A 377 -4.35 -11.19 12.82
CA ILE A 377 -5.61 -11.82 12.39
C ILE A 377 -6.60 -11.85 13.56
N ILE A 378 -6.22 -12.39 14.72
CA ILE A 378 -7.14 -12.51 15.85
C ILE A 378 -7.53 -11.15 16.46
N THR A 379 -6.68 -10.13 16.36
CA THR A 379 -6.98 -8.79 16.90
C THR A 379 -7.88 -7.96 15.99
N LYS A 380 -7.76 -8.13 14.67
CA LYS A 380 -8.54 -7.38 13.67
C LYS A 380 -9.78 -8.10 13.17
N THR A 381 -10.00 -9.36 13.55
CA THR A 381 -11.12 -10.17 13.08
C THR A 381 -11.82 -10.89 14.23
N SER A 382 -12.98 -11.48 13.96
CA SER A 382 -13.73 -12.30 14.92
C SER A 382 -13.18 -13.73 15.11
N LEU A 383 -11.96 -14.02 14.63
CA LEU A 383 -11.38 -15.37 14.61
C LEU A 383 -10.62 -15.78 15.88
N VAL A 384 -10.80 -15.07 17.00
CA VAL A 384 -10.11 -15.35 18.27
C VAL A 384 -10.32 -16.79 18.76
N SER A 385 -11.45 -17.41 18.43
CA SER A 385 -11.81 -18.77 18.84
C SER A 385 -11.62 -19.83 17.75
N ASP A 386 -11.00 -19.50 16.61
CA ASP A 386 -10.80 -20.45 15.52
C ASP A 386 -9.72 -21.48 15.85
N GLU A 387 -10.07 -22.77 15.81
CA GLU A 387 -9.16 -23.87 16.20
C GLU A 387 -7.89 -23.93 15.35
N THR A 388 -7.97 -23.60 14.06
CA THR A 388 -6.82 -23.66 13.13
C THR A 388 -5.82 -22.57 13.48
N ILE A 389 -6.30 -21.34 13.66
CA ILE A 389 -5.45 -20.19 14.01
C ILE A 389 -4.84 -20.40 15.39
N LEU A 390 -5.62 -20.85 16.37
CA LEU A 390 -5.15 -21.15 17.72
C LEU A 390 -4.06 -22.23 17.73
N PHE A 391 -4.24 -23.30 16.94
CA PHE A 391 -3.23 -24.33 16.77
C PHE A 391 -1.93 -23.76 16.16
N CYS A 392 -2.05 -22.98 15.07
CA CYS A 392 -0.90 -22.33 14.43
C CYS A 392 -0.14 -21.40 15.39
N ILE A 393 -0.85 -20.61 16.21
CA ILE A 393 -0.23 -19.74 17.22
C ILE A 393 0.57 -20.59 18.21
N LYS A 394 -0.03 -21.63 18.78
CA LYS A 394 0.64 -22.50 19.77
C LYS A 394 1.88 -23.18 19.21
N GLU A 395 1.78 -23.74 17.99
CA GLU A 395 2.93 -24.36 17.31
C GLU A 395 4.04 -23.34 17.04
N LYS A 396 3.72 -22.15 16.51
CA LYS A 396 4.73 -21.11 16.22
C LYS A 396 5.39 -20.63 17.52
N VAL A 397 4.64 -20.40 18.60
CA VAL A 397 5.21 -20.01 19.90
C VAL A 397 6.18 -21.06 20.44
N LYS A 398 5.87 -22.35 20.26
CA LYS A 398 6.74 -23.45 20.70
C LYS A 398 8.11 -23.42 20.04
N TYR A 399 8.19 -23.09 18.75
CA TYR A 399 9.46 -23.10 17.98
C TYR A 399 10.13 -21.73 17.79
N SER A 400 9.44 -20.62 18.07
CA SER A 400 10.02 -19.26 17.97
C SER A 400 10.99 -18.96 19.12
N PRO A 401 12.14 -18.29 18.91
CA PRO A 401 13.03 -17.91 20.01
C PRO A 401 12.34 -16.92 20.96
N LEU A 402 12.70 -16.94 22.25
CA LEU A 402 12.05 -16.14 23.30
C LEU A 402 12.14 -14.63 23.02
N LYS A 403 13.22 -14.19 22.37
CA LYS A 403 13.41 -12.81 21.93
C LYS A 403 12.38 -12.34 20.90
N ASP A 404 11.86 -13.22 20.06
CA ASP A 404 10.82 -12.87 19.08
C ASP A 404 9.44 -12.84 19.73
N LEU A 405 9.22 -13.66 20.76
CA LEU A 405 8.00 -13.63 21.58
C LEU A 405 7.87 -12.32 22.37
N ALA A 406 9.00 -11.72 22.78
CA ALA A 406 8.99 -10.41 23.44
C ALA A 406 8.33 -9.30 22.61
N ASP A 407 8.42 -9.34 21.27
CA ASP A 407 7.73 -8.38 20.40
C ASP A 407 6.21 -8.58 20.46
N VAL A 408 5.76 -9.83 20.41
CA VAL A 408 4.34 -10.18 20.49
C VAL A 408 3.75 -9.72 21.83
N MET A 409 4.44 -10.02 22.93
CA MET A 409 4.00 -9.63 24.28
C MET A 409 3.93 -8.11 24.47
N SER A 410 4.70 -7.36 23.70
CA SER A 410 4.77 -5.90 23.77
C SER A 410 3.74 -5.21 22.87
N ASN A 411 3.42 -5.81 21.73
CA ASN A 411 2.61 -5.18 20.69
C ASN A 411 1.10 -5.43 20.85
N TYR A 412 0.70 -6.49 21.54
CA TYR A 412 -0.70 -6.92 21.65
C TYR A 412 -1.25 -6.85 23.08
N ASP A 413 -2.58 -6.88 23.20
CA ASP A 413 -3.28 -6.74 24.48
C ASP A 413 -2.96 -7.90 25.43
N TYR A 414 -2.78 -7.57 26.72
CA TYR A 414 -2.32 -8.50 27.74
C TYR A 414 -3.31 -9.63 27.98
N GLU A 415 -4.60 -9.31 28.08
CA GLU A 415 -5.66 -10.31 28.30
C GLU A 415 -5.67 -11.35 27.17
N LEU A 416 -5.51 -10.89 25.92
CA LEU A 416 -5.56 -11.74 24.75
C LEU A 416 -4.43 -12.76 24.70
N TRP A 417 -3.16 -12.35 24.92
CA TRP A 417 -2.07 -13.33 24.89
C TRP A 417 -1.95 -14.14 26.20
N GLN A 418 -2.40 -13.58 27.33
CA GLN A 418 -2.43 -14.27 28.62
C GLN A 418 -3.31 -15.53 28.54
N ASP A 419 -4.49 -15.43 27.95
CA ASP A 419 -5.38 -16.58 27.80
C ASP A 419 -4.87 -17.61 26.78
N LEU A 420 -4.10 -17.17 25.79
CA LEU A 420 -3.73 -18.01 24.64
C LEU A 420 -2.42 -18.76 24.80
N ILE A 421 -1.40 -18.10 25.36
CA ILE A 421 -0.01 -18.58 25.29
C ILE A 421 0.78 -18.44 26.59
N ARG A 422 0.17 -18.00 27.70
CA ARG A 422 0.87 -17.80 28.98
C ARG A 422 1.62 -19.04 29.44
N ASP A 423 0.94 -20.18 29.55
CA ASP A 423 1.56 -21.41 30.06
C ASP A 423 2.77 -21.85 29.22
N LEU A 424 2.66 -21.72 27.89
CA LEU A 424 3.74 -22.03 26.95
C LEU A 424 4.92 -21.06 27.09
N LEU A 425 4.63 -19.79 27.36
CA LEU A 425 5.65 -18.77 27.55
C LEU A 425 6.37 -18.96 28.89
N GLU A 426 5.63 -19.21 29.97
CA GLU A 426 6.21 -19.47 31.31
C GLU A 426 7.14 -20.68 31.27
N ASP A 427 6.71 -21.80 30.68
CA ASP A 427 7.55 -22.98 30.46
C ASP A 427 8.82 -22.64 29.67
N LYS A 428 8.69 -21.80 28.63
CA LYS A 428 9.83 -21.40 27.81
C LYS A 428 10.81 -20.47 28.52
N ILE A 429 10.32 -19.54 29.35
CA ILE A 429 11.17 -18.69 30.18
C ILE A 429 11.94 -19.55 31.18
N ILE A 430 11.27 -20.48 31.87
CA ILE A 430 11.92 -21.36 32.85
C ILE A 430 13.05 -22.19 32.20
N ASN A 431 12.80 -22.71 30.99
CA ASN A 431 13.74 -23.58 30.30
C ASN A 431 14.79 -22.85 29.45
N ALA A 432 14.68 -21.53 29.24
CA ALA A 432 15.60 -20.77 28.41
C ALA A 432 17.03 -20.70 29.00
N ASP A 433 18.02 -20.54 28.13
CA ASP A 433 19.40 -20.31 28.58
C ASP A 433 19.60 -18.88 29.11
N PHE A 434 20.72 -18.67 29.80
CA PHE A 434 21.03 -17.41 30.46
C PHE A 434 21.11 -16.21 29.49
N GLN A 435 21.65 -16.41 28.28
CA GLN A 435 21.78 -15.33 27.30
C GLN A 435 20.44 -14.99 26.65
N GLU A 436 19.65 -16.00 26.32
CA GLU A 436 18.32 -15.86 25.77
C GLU A 436 17.41 -15.11 26.75
N LEU A 437 17.43 -15.47 28.04
CA LEU A 437 16.69 -14.79 29.11
C LEU A 437 17.01 -13.29 29.18
N LEU A 438 18.30 -12.94 29.22
CA LEU A 438 18.74 -11.55 29.31
C LEU A 438 18.33 -10.75 28.07
N SER A 439 18.49 -11.34 26.88
CA SER A 439 18.15 -10.68 25.62
C SER A 439 16.64 -10.46 25.46
N ALA A 440 15.82 -11.45 25.88
CA ALA A 440 14.38 -11.38 25.81
C ALA A 440 13.82 -10.40 26.85
N LYS A 441 14.32 -10.45 28.10
CA LYS A 441 13.96 -9.49 29.16
C LYS A 441 14.27 -8.07 28.74
N SER A 442 15.48 -7.80 28.24
CA SER A 442 15.89 -6.46 27.80
C SER A 442 14.94 -5.90 26.74
N LYS A 443 14.59 -6.73 25.74
CA LYS A 443 13.68 -6.36 24.66
C LYS A 443 12.26 -6.11 25.17
N TYR A 444 11.73 -7.00 26.01
CA TYR A 444 10.42 -6.86 26.62
C TYR A 444 10.31 -5.59 27.49
N ASN A 445 11.35 -5.30 28.29
CA ASN A 445 11.39 -4.14 29.17
C ASN A 445 11.51 -2.82 28.39
N SER A 446 12.20 -2.84 27.24
CA SER A 446 12.34 -1.65 26.37
C SER A 446 11.04 -1.20 25.70
N SER A 447 10.01 -2.05 25.67
CA SER A 447 8.73 -1.74 25.03
C SER A 447 7.87 -0.71 25.76
N GLY A 448 8.14 -0.46 27.05
CA GLY A 448 7.32 0.40 27.92
C GLY A 448 5.95 -0.17 28.29
N LYS A 449 5.62 -1.40 27.86
CA LYS A 449 4.37 -2.12 28.16
C LYS A 449 4.61 -3.40 28.98
N SER A 450 5.78 -3.51 29.61
CA SER A 450 6.16 -4.66 30.43
C SER A 450 5.25 -4.81 31.65
N LYS A 451 4.94 -6.06 32.00
CA LYS A 451 4.15 -6.41 33.18
C LYS A 451 5.06 -6.91 34.30
N ALA A 452 4.81 -6.43 35.51
CA ALA A 452 5.64 -6.73 36.68
C ALA A 452 5.77 -8.24 36.93
N GLU A 453 4.68 -8.99 36.84
CA GLU A 453 4.66 -10.45 37.09
C GLU A 453 5.60 -11.23 36.15
N ILE A 454 5.67 -10.84 34.88
CA ILE A 454 6.54 -11.50 33.89
C ILE A 454 7.99 -11.07 34.09
N ILE A 455 8.23 -9.80 34.41
CA ILE A 455 9.57 -9.31 34.75
C ILE A 455 10.10 -10.05 35.98
N GLU A 456 9.25 -10.28 36.99
CA GLU A 456 9.59 -11.06 38.19
C GLU A 456 9.93 -12.51 37.84
N LEU A 457 9.19 -13.14 36.91
CA LEU A 457 9.54 -14.49 36.41
C LEU A 457 10.92 -14.51 35.72
N PHE A 458 11.21 -13.52 34.87
CA PHE A 458 12.54 -13.39 34.26
C PHE A 458 13.62 -13.17 35.33
N ASP A 459 13.38 -12.30 36.32
CA ASP A 459 14.29 -12.00 37.41
C ASP A 459 14.63 -13.26 38.22
N ASN A 460 13.62 -14.03 38.60
CA ASN A 460 13.80 -15.28 39.33
C ASN A 460 14.66 -16.28 38.54
N CYS A 461 14.36 -16.49 37.25
CA CYS A 461 15.12 -17.42 36.41
C CYS A 461 16.57 -16.96 36.18
N ILE A 462 16.79 -15.65 35.98
CA ILE A 462 18.13 -15.06 35.83
C ILE A 462 18.92 -15.21 37.14
N ASN A 463 18.28 -14.95 38.28
CA ASN A 463 18.88 -15.03 39.61
C ASN A 463 19.25 -16.45 40.03
N GLU A 464 18.51 -17.46 39.57
CA GLU A 464 18.90 -18.86 39.75
C GLU A 464 20.08 -19.23 38.85
N LYS A 465 20.00 -18.92 37.54
CA LYS A 465 21.00 -19.35 36.55
C LYS A 465 22.34 -18.62 36.66
N ILE A 466 22.39 -17.38 37.16
CA ILE A 466 23.65 -16.64 37.31
C ILE A 466 24.61 -17.31 38.30
N LEU A 467 24.09 -18.10 39.26
CA LEU A 467 24.90 -18.80 40.24
C LEU A 467 25.67 -20.00 39.64
N GLU A 468 25.19 -20.53 38.52
CA GLU A 468 25.72 -21.74 37.87
C GLU A 468 26.41 -21.44 36.53
N VAL A 469 26.37 -20.20 36.05
CA VAL A 469 26.88 -19.82 34.73
C VAL A 469 28.41 -19.71 34.74
N ASP A 470 29.05 -20.16 33.65
CA ASP A 470 30.49 -19.99 33.44
C ASP A 470 30.84 -18.51 33.17
N PHE A 471 32.06 -18.11 33.57
CA PHE A 471 32.55 -16.74 33.43
C PHE A 471 32.51 -16.25 31.96
N ASP A 472 32.90 -17.09 31.01
CA ASP A 472 32.90 -16.77 29.57
C ASP A 472 31.48 -16.50 29.04
N VAL A 473 30.49 -17.26 29.52
CA VAL A 473 29.09 -17.09 29.13
C VAL A 473 28.55 -15.76 29.66
N LEU A 474 28.96 -15.38 30.88
CA LEU A 474 28.66 -14.07 31.45
C LEU A 474 29.32 -12.93 30.65
N LEU A 475 30.58 -13.05 30.25
CA LEU A 475 31.26 -12.03 29.44
C LEU A 475 30.57 -11.82 28.08
N LYS A 476 30.15 -12.92 27.44
CA LYS A 476 29.41 -12.87 26.17
C LYS A 476 28.05 -12.18 26.29
N SER A 477 27.43 -12.18 27.49
CA SER A 477 26.16 -11.49 27.77
C SER A 477 26.30 -10.05 28.27
N SER A 478 27.52 -9.48 28.27
CA SER A 478 27.84 -8.13 28.75
C SER A 478 27.01 -6.98 28.20
N THR A 479 26.40 -7.15 27.02
CA THR A 479 25.44 -6.19 26.45
C THR A 479 24.18 -6.03 27.30
N TYR A 480 23.83 -7.04 28.09
CA TYR A 480 22.57 -7.14 28.84
C TYR A 480 22.78 -7.15 30.36
N TRP A 481 24.00 -6.91 30.86
CA TRP A 481 24.28 -6.90 32.30
C TRP A 481 23.45 -5.89 33.10
N SER A 482 22.89 -4.86 32.45
CA SER A 482 21.96 -3.94 33.09
C SER A 482 20.64 -4.58 33.52
N GLU A 483 20.32 -5.75 32.97
CA GLU A 483 19.13 -6.52 33.32
C GLU A 483 19.40 -7.54 34.44
N ILE A 484 20.64 -7.66 34.92
CA ILE A 484 21.01 -8.49 36.06
C ILE A 484 20.88 -7.66 37.34
N GLU A 485 20.43 -8.28 38.43
CA GLU A 485 20.42 -7.66 39.75
C GLU A 485 21.85 -7.26 40.17
N GLU A 486 22.02 -5.99 40.55
CA GLU A 486 23.31 -5.37 40.82
C GLU A 486 24.11 -6.15 41.88
N GLU A 487 23.45 -6.55 42.97
CA GLU A 487 24.04 -7.28 44.08
C GLU A 487 24.60 -8.64 43.65
N LYS A 488 23.91 -9.33 42.74
CA LYS A 488 24.32 -10.64 42.21
C LYS A 488 25.52 -10.51 41.27
N LEU A 489 25.49 -9.52 40.38
CA LEU A 489 26.60 -9.27 39.47
C LEU A 489 27.87 -8.85 40.24
N ILE A 490 27.72 -8.02 41.27
CA ILE A 490 28.82 -7.64 42.19
C ILE A 490 29.37 -8.88 42.91
N LEU A 491 28.50 -9.72 43.48
CA LEU A 491 28.91 -10.93 44.18
C LEU A 491 29.70 -11.86 43.25
N TYR A 492 29.24 -12.03 42.01
CA TYR A 492 29.90 -12.87 41.02
C TYR A 492 31.28 -12.32 40.63
N LEU A 493 31.41 -11.00 40.38
CA LEU A 493 32.68 -10.37 40.04
C LEU A 493 33.68 -10.30 41.22
N LYS A 494 33.19 -10.33 42.47
CA LYS A 494 34.02 -10.40 43.68
C LYS A 494 34.63 -11.79 43.90
N ASN A 495 34.04 -12.86 43.38
CA ASN A 495 34.64 -14.20 43.44
C ASN A 495 35.97 -14.23 42.64
N PRO A 496 36.98 -14.99 43.10
CA PRO A 496 38.25 -15.10 42.38
C PRO A 496 38.01 -15.52 40.92
N LEU A 497 38.68 -14.81 40.00
CA LEU A 497 38.60 -15.12 38.58
C LEU A 497 39.05 -16.56 38.31
N PRO A 498 38.50 -17.23 37.28
CA PRO A 498 39.06 -18.48 36.77
C PRO A 498 40.56 -18.36 36.48
N GLU A 499 41.30 -19.48 36.51
CA GLU A 499 42.77 -19.47 36.27
C GLU A 499 43.15 -18.91 34.89
N ILE A 500 42.24 -18.97 33.92
CA ILE A 500 42.42 -18.45 32.56
C ILE A 500 41.26 -17.49 32.29
N VAL A 501 41.57 -16.19 32.21
CA VAL A 501 40.62 -15.16 31.79
C VAL A 501 41.26 -14.34 30.68
N ASP A 502 40.55 -14.22 29.56
CA ASP A 502 40.99 -13.38 28.46
C ASP A 502 40.74 -11.89 28.79
N PHE A 503 41.82 -11.12 28.89
CA PHE A 503 41.76 -9.69 29.12
C PHE A 503 40.94 -8.96 28.05
N ILE A 504 41.00 -9.39 26.80
CA ILE A 504 40.28 -8.79 25.69
C ILE A 504 38.78 -9.00 25.85
N GLU A 505 38.33 -10.21 26.21
CA GLU A 505 36.90 -10.45 26.46
C GLU A 505 36.38 -9.60 27.62
N LEU A 506 37.17 -9.44 28.69
CA LEU A 506 36.83 -8.59 29.82
C LEU A 506 36.77 -7.09 29.45
N LEU A 507 37.73 -6.62 28.65
CA LEU A 507 37.78 -5.26 28.10
C LEU A 507 36.55 -4.97 27.24
N LEU A 508 36.19 -5.88 26.32
CA LEU A 508 35.02 -5.77 25.48
C LEU A 508 33.73 -5.79 26.29
N ALA A 509 33.65 -6.63 27.33
CA ALA A 509 32.51 -6.70 28.23
C ALA A 509 32.28 -5.38 28.96
N LYS A 510 33.35 -4.79 29.53
CA LYS A 510 33.31 -3.47 30.17
C LYS A 510 32.81 -2.38 29.22
N SER A 511 33.34 -2.35 28.00
CA SER A 511 32.95 -1.38 26.97
C SER A 511 31.47 -1.50 26.62
N LYS A 512 30.99 -2.71 26.31
CA LYS A 512 29.57 -3.00 26.02
C LYS A 512 28.65 -2.60 27.17
N TYR A 513 29.05 -2.89 28.41
CA TYR A 513 28.26 -2.54 29.58
C TYR A 513 28.14 -1.02 29.77
N LYS A 514 29.22 -0.25 29.57
CA LYS A 514 29.17 1.22 29.58
C LYS A 514 28.28 1.78 28.47
N LEU A 515 28.36 1.22 27.27
CA LEU A 515 27.56 1.64 26.12
C LEU A 515 26.05 1.44 26.33
N SER A 516 25.64 0.54 27.23
CA SER A 516 24.22 0.38 27.61
C SER A 516 23.60 1.65 28.22
N GLY A 517 24.41 2.59 28.72
CA GLY A 517 23.95 3.80 29.41
C GLY A 517 23.37 3.57 30.81
N LYS A 518 23.28 2.31 31.26
CA LYS A 518 22.78 1.89 32.58
C LYS A 518 23.88 1.31 33.48
N SER A 519 25.15 1.50 33.12
CA SER A 519 26.28 0.95 33.86
C SER A 519 26.42 1.55 35.26
N LYS A 520 26.70 0.70 36.25
CA LYS A 520 26.90 1.12 37.65
C LYS A 520 28.38 1.37 37.97
N PRO A 521 28.72 2.47 38.68
CA PRO A 521 30.11 2.79 39.01
C PRO A 521 30.87 1.68 39.75
N GLU A 522 30.23 1.02 40.73
CA GLU A 522 30.86 -0.05 41.53
C GLU A 522 31.28 -1.25 40.66
N ILE A 523 30.44 -1.65 39.70
CA ILE A 523 30.77 -2.74 38.77
C ILE A 523 31.93 -2.34 37.85
N ILE A 524 31.96 -1.09 37.37
CA ILE A 524 33.06 -0.58 36.54
C ILE A 524 34.38 -0.60 37.32
N GLU A 525 34.36 -0.20 38.59
CA GLU A 525 35.53 -0.23 39.48
C GLU A 525 36.03 -1.67 39.72
N LEU A 526 35.13 -2.63 39.94
CA LEU A 526 35.48 -4.05 40.06
C LEU A 526 36.12 -4.59 38.78
N LEU A 527 35.57 -4.26 37.61
CA LEU A 527 36.16 -4.64 36.33
C LEU A 527 37.55 -4.03 36.13
N ASP A 528 37.73 -2.77 36.55
CA ASP A 528 39.06 -2.13 36.55
C ASP A 528 40.05 -2.92 37.40
N ILE A 529 39.69 -3.26 38.65
CA ILE A 529 40.53 -4.08 39.54
C ILE A 529 40.92 -5.40 38.86
N ARG A 530 39.95 -6.11 38.26
CA ARG A 530 40.19 -7.39 37.57
C ARG A 530 41.08 -7.27 36.34
N MET A 531 40.82 -6.28 35.51
CA MET A 531 41.63 -5.97 34.33
C MET A 531 43.08 -5.68 34.73
N ASN A 532 43.29 -4.99 35.86
CA ASN A 532 44.62 -4.67 36.38
C ASN A 532 45.40 -5.89 36.84
N GLU A 533 44.74 -6.90 37.43
CA GLU A 533 45.37 -8.16 37.87
C GLU A 533 46.02 -8.92 36.71
N ILE A 534 45.41 -8.88 35.52
CA ILE A 534 45.80 -9.71 34.38
C ILE A 534 46.55 -8.94 33.28
N LEU A 535 46.43 -7.60 33.19
CA LEU A 535 47.04 -6.78 32.14
C LEU A 535 48.56 -7.03 31.99
N VAL A 536 49.27 -7.23 33.11
CA VAL A 536 50.73 -7.44 33.13
C VAL A 536 51.16 -8.66 32.29
N GLY A 537 50.30 -9.68 32.17
CA GLY A 537 50.55 -10.90 31.41
C GLY A 537 50.17 -10.82 29.92
N VAL A 538 49.50 -9.76 29.48
CA VAL A 538 48.97 -9.64 28.12
C VAL A 538 50.09 -9.30 27.13
N PRO A 539 50.23 -10.01 26.00
CA PRO A 539 51.15 -9.62 24.95
C PRO A 539 50.74 -8.28 24.30
N PHE A 540 51.70 -7.38 24.11
CA PHE A 540 51.43 -6.06 23.51
C PHE A 540 50.80 -6.12 22.11
N ASN A 541 51.20 -7.10 21.29
CA ASN A 541 50.66 -7.24 19.94
C ASN A 541 49.16 -7.61 19.95
N ASP A 542 48.76 -8.48 20.86
CA ASP A 542 47.36 -8.88 21.02
C ASP A 542 46.53 -7.68 21.48
N LEU A 543 47.06 -6.90 22.43
CA LEU A 543 46.39 -5.67 22.90
C LEU A 543 46.32 -4.58 21.82
N LEU A 544 47.27 -4.55 20.88
CA LEU A 544 47.34 -3.56 19.80
C LEU A 544 46.20 -3.72 18.79
N GLU A 545 45.74 -4.94 18.54
CA GLU A 545 44.59 -5.22 17.68
C GLU A 545 43.31 -4.54 18.22
N TYR A 546 43.19 -4.39 19.53
CA TYR A 546 42.04 -3.80 20.24
C TYR A 546 42.28 -2.36 20.72
N SER A 547 43.15 -1.62 20.03
CA SER A 547 43.55 -0.25 20.38
C SER A 547 42.44 0.80 20.44
N GLU A 548 41.29 0.55 19.83
CA GLU A 548 40.11 1.42 19.93
C GLU A 548 39.45 1.38 21.32
N TYR A 549 39.64 0.30 22.07
CA TYR A 549 39.07 0.11 23.42
C TYR A 549 40.02 0.54 24.54
N TRP A 550 41.23 1.02 24.23
CA TRP A 550 42.23 1.40 25.25
C TRP A 550 41.77 2.52 26.18
N GLY A 551 40.81 3.36 25.77
CA GLY A 551 40.19 4.35 26.64
C GLY A 551 39.42 3.73 27.82
N GLU A 552 39.11 2.44 27.75
CA GLU A 552 38.46 1.69 28.83
C GLU A 552 39.43 1.13 29.87
N ILE A 553 40.74 1.19 29.61
CA ILE A 553 41.77 0.72 30.56
C ILE A 553 42.07 1.86 31.55
N SER A 554 42.21 1.54 32.85
CA SER A 554 42.67 2.52 33.84
C SER A 554 43.96 3.20 33.39
N LYS A 555 43.94 4.53 33.38
CA LYS A 555 45.03 5.39 32.91
C LYS A 555 46.34 5.11 33.64
N GLU A 556 46.30 5.03 34.96
CA GLU A 556 47.48 4.89 35.82
C GLU A 556 48.26 3.61 35.48
N ILE A 557 47.53 2.52 35.27
CA ILE A 557 48.09 1.19 35.06
C ILE A 557 48.45 0.98 33.60
N PHE A 558 47.68 1.54 32.68
CA PHE A 558 48.03 1.51 31.26
C PHE A 558 49.34 2.26 30.99
N ILE A 559 49.60 3.39 31.66
CA ILE A 559 50.88 4.10 31.56
C ILE A 559 52.06 3.21 32.00
N LEU A 560 51.92 2.47 33.11
CA LEU A 560 52.96 1.55 33.58
C LEU A 560 53.22 0.44 32.57
N TYR A 561 52.16 -0.21 32.10
CA TYR A 561 52.24 -1.27 31.09
C TYR A 561 52.89 -0.79 29.79
N LEU A 562 52.52 0.40 29.30
CA LEU A 562 53.08 1.00 28.10
C LEU A 562 54.58 1.31 28.27
N LYS A 563 55.00 1.84 29.42
CA LYS A 563 56.42 2.11 29.70
C LYS A 563 57.28 0.84 29.65
N ASP A 564 56.75 -0.28 30.12
CA ASP A 564 57.50 -1.55 30.15
C ASP A 564 57.56 -2.27 28.79
N ASN A 565 56.54 -2.09 27.93
CA ASN A 565 56.38 -2.84 26.68
C ASN A 565 56.72 -2.07 25.40
N LEU A 566 56.43 -0.76 25.32
CA LEU A 566 56.66 0.05 24.11
C LEU A 566 58.13 0.09 23.66
N PRO A 567 59.13 0.31 24.54
CA PRO A 567 60.51 0.54 24.10
C PRO A 567 61.20 -0.70 23.51
N LYS A 568 60.73 -1.91 23.86
CA LYS A 568 61.46 -3.16 23.65
C LYS A 568 60.97 -4.01 22.47
N ARG A 569 59.78 -3.74 21.92
CA ARG A 569 59.08 -4.72 21.07
C ARG A 569 58.47 -4.18 19.76
N VAL A 570 58.51 -2.87 19.51
CA VAL A 570 57.68 -2.24 18.47
C VAL A 570 58.54 -1.37 17.55
N ASP A 571 58.33 -1.48 16.23
CA ASP A 571 58.98 -0.61 15.25
C ASP A 571 58.32 0.78 15.18
N LEU A 572 58.97 1.73 14.48
CA LEU A 572 58.48 3.12 14.40
C LEU A 572 57.10 3.23 13.73
N ASP A 573 56.78 2.38 12.74
CA ASP A 573 55.48 2.42 12.05
C ASP A 573 54.36 1.96 12.97
N GLN A 574 54.58 0.85 13.67
CA GLN A 574 53.63 0.28 14.62
C GLN A 574 53.38 1.22 15.80
N LEU A 575 54.43 1.86 16.36
CA LEU A 575 54.31 2.86 17.43
C LEU A 575 53.45 4.06 17.01
N VAL A 576 53.72 4.58 15.82
CA VAL A 576 52.98 5.72 15.27
C VAL A 576 51.51 5.36 15.02
N ARG A 577 51.23 4.20 14.42
CA ARG A 577 49.86 3.75 14.17
C ARG A 577 49.10 3.51 15.48
N ALA A 578 49.74 2.91 16.48
CA ALA A 578 49.16 2.69 17.80
C ALA A 578 48.74 4.01 18.46
N LYS A 579 49.65 4.99 18.46
CA LYS A 579 49.39 6.33 18.99
C LYS A 579 48.20 6.99 18.28
N LEU A 580 48.18 6.96 16.95
CA LEU A 580 47.11 7.58 16.16
C LEU A 580 45.75 6.92 16.43
N LYS A 581 45.68 5.59 16.49
CA LYS A 581 44.44 4.89 16.85
C LYS A 581 43.96 5.28 18.24
N TYR A 582 44.84 5.33 19.24
CA TYR A 582 44.46 5.77 20.58
C TYR A 582 43.96 7.22 20.60
N GLN A 583 44.65 8.12 19.90
CA GLN A 583 44.31 9.54 19.87
C GLN A 583 42.96 9.83 19.19
N TYR A 584 42.58 9.05 18.18
CA TYR A 584 41.42 9.35 17.32
C TYR A 584 40.25 8.35 17.42
N ASN A 585 40.46 7.13 17.92
CA ASN A 585 39.41 6.10 18.05
C ASN A 585 39.02 5.79 19.50
N SER A 586 39.77 6.25 20.52
CA SER A 586 39.37 5.99 21.90
C SER A 586 38.00 6.62 22.19
N SER A 587 37.05 5.77 22.56
CA SER A 587 35.72 6.17 23.01
C SER A 587 35.84 7.02 24.27
N ARG A 588 35.94 8.35 24.08
CA ARG A 588 36.05 9.41 25.09
C ARG A 588 37.45 9.55 25.73
N ASN A 589 38.05 10.72 25.46
CA ASN A 589 39.20 11.33 26.13
C ASN A 589 40.53 10.56 26.05
N SER A 590 41.29 10.80 24.97
CA SER A 590 42.72 10.51 24.96
C SER A 590 43.42 11.25 26.11
N ALA A 591 43.96 10.52 27.09
CA ALA A 591 44.73 11.13 28.18
C ALA A 591 46.05 11.73 27.63
N PRO A 592 46.34 13.03 27.87
CA PRO A 592 47.57 13.68 27.40
C PRO A 592 48.84 12.96 27.84
N GLU A 593 48.84 12.36 29.02
CA GLU A 593 49.99 11.67 29.60
C GLU A 593 50.32 10.36 28.86
N ILE A 594 49.32 9.69 28.30
CA ILE A 594 49.54 8.50 27.46
C ILE A 594 50.13 8.93 26.11
N ILE A 595 49.63 10.02 25.54
CA ILE A 595 50.19 10.61 24.31
C ILE A 595 51.66 11.03 24.51
N GLU A 596 51.99 11.57 25.68
CA GLU A 596 53.36 11.93 26.03
C GLU A 596 54.30 10.71 26.10
N VAL A 597 53.83 9.58 26.65
CA VAL A 597 54.59 8.31 26.64
C VAL A 597 54.90 7.86 25.20
N PHE A 598 53.91 7.94 24.29
CA PHE A 598 54.12 7.65 22.87
C PHE A 598 55.08 8.64 22.21
N ASP A 599 54.93 9.94 22.45
CA ASP A 599 55.80 10.98 21.88
C ASP A 599 57.27 10.76 22.28
N ASN A 600 57.52 10.45 23.55
CA ASN A 600 58.87 10.17 24.05
C ASN A 600 59.47 8.91 23.42
N CYS A 601 58.70 7.83 23.27
CA CYS A 601 59.16 6.61 22.62
C CYS A 601 59.45 6.82 21.13
N ILE A 602 58.58 7.55 20.43
CA ILE A 602 58.75 7.90 19.02
C ILE A 602 60.01 8.76 18.83
N ALA A 603 60.22 9.78 19.67
CA ALA A 603 61.41 10.62 19.63
C ALA A 603 62.70 9.79 19.80
N ASN A 604 62.74 8.90 20.81
CA ASN A 604 63.88 8.02 21.04
C ASN A 604 64.15 7.11 19.83
N LYS A 605 63.10 6.52 19.24
CA LYS A 605 63.24 5.65 18.05
C LYS A 605 63.72 6.41 16.81
N ILE A 606 63.30 7.66 16.64
CA ILE A 606 63.79 8.53 15.56
C ILE A 606 65.29 8.83 15.76
N GLU A 607 65.73 9.07 16.99
CA GLU A 607 67.14 9.32 17.30
C GLU A 607 68.03 8.06 17.16
N GLU A 608 67.52 6.87 17.50
CA GLU A 608 68.24 5.59 17.36
C GLU A 608 68.38 5.12 15.90
N MET A 609 67.48 5.55 15.01
CA MET A 609 67.41 5.07 13.63
C MET A 609 68.45 5.74 12.72
N PRO A 610 69.10 4.99 11.80
CA PRO A 610 69.92 5.61 10.76
C PRO A 610 69.13 6.63 9.93
N PHE A 611 69.69 7.81 9.71
CA PHE A 611 68.97 8.89 9.02
C PHE A 611 68.52 8.51 7.59
N SER A 612 69.27 7.63 6.90
CA SER A 612 68.89 7.10 5.60
C SER A 612 67.60 6.28 5.63
N ASP A 613 67.35 5.55 6.72
CA ASP A 613 66.16 4.73 6.88
C ASP A 613 64.98 5.58 7.35
N LEU A 614 65.24 6.60 8.18
CA LEU A 614 64.25 7.62 8.52
C LEU A 614 63.77 8.38 7.25
N LEU A 615 64.67 8.77 6.35
CA LEU A 615 64.30 9.40 5.08
C LEU A 615 63.42 8.49 4.21
N LYS A 616 63.79 7.20 4.08
CA LYS A 616 62.95 6.22 3.36
C LYS A 616 61.58 6.06 4.02
N PHE A 617 61.52 6.05 5.35
CA PHE A 617 60.28 5.96 6.11
C PHE A 617 59.36 7.18 5.86
N LEU A 618 59.92 8.40 5.91
CA LEU A 618 59.19 9.64 5.68
C LEU A 618 58.68 9.77 4.24
N VAL A 619 59.42 9.26 3.25
CA VAL A 619 58.99 9.27 1.84
C VAL A 619 57.92 8.22 1.55
N SER A 620 58.04 7.02 2.12
CA SER A 620 57.21 5.88 1.72
C SER A 620 55.80 5.88 2.31
N ASN A 621 55.51 6.64 3.38
CA ASN A 621 54.38 6.28 4.21
C ASN A 621 53.86 7.38 5.17
N GLN A 622 53.54 8.58 4.70
CA GLN A 622 53.20 9.70 5.60
C GLN A 622 51.74 9.86 6.02
N GLU A 623 50.78 9.25 5.33
CA GLU A 623 49.35 9.42 5.62
C GLU A 623 48.73 8.10 6.08
N VAL A 624 48.10 8.13 7.26
CA VAL A 624 47.22 7.04 7.71
C VAL A 624 45.79 7.50 7.55
N MET A 625 45.02 6.73 6.80
CA MET A 625 43.57 6.90 6.73
C MET A 625 42.97 6.33 8.01
N ILE A 626 42.47 7.21 8.87
CA ILE A 626 41.80 6.82 10.11
C ILE A 626 40.30 6.90 9.89
N ASN A 627 39.62 5.76 10.03
CA ASN A 627 38.16 5.72 10.09
C ASN A 627 37.72 6.15 11.49
N THR A 628 37.26 7.38 11.62
CA THR A 628 36.53 7.82 12.81
C THR A 628 35.04 7.49 12.64
N SER A 629 34.26 7.55 13.72
CA SER A 629 32.80 7.33 13.67
C SER A 629 32.03 8.31 12.78
N ALA A 630 32.66 9.38 12.26
CA ALA A 630 32.04 10.43 11.47
C ALA A 630 32.69 10.66 10.08
N SER A 631 33.98 10.33 9.89
CA SER A 631 34.70 10.57 8.63
C SER A 631 36.02 9.80 8.53
N ILE A 632 36.52 9.65 7.30
CA ILE A 632 37.90 9.18 7.03
C ILE A 632 38.82 10.39 7.05
N ILE A 633 39.74 10.46 8.01
CA ILE A 633 40.67 11.57 8.17
C ILE A 633 42.06 11.09 7.75
N SER A 634 42.73 11.85 6.87
CA SER A 634 44.16 11.67 6.61
C SER A 634 44.96 12.45 7.65
N VAL A 635 45.78 11.75 8.43
CA VAL A 635 46.61 12.35 9.49
C VAL A 635 48.09 12.09 9.22
N PRO A 636 48.97 13.11 9.35
CA PRO A 636 50.41 12.92 9.22
C PRO A 636 50.92 11.97 10.32
N LYS A 637 51.69 10.96 9.91
CA LYS A 637 52.18 9.90 10.80
C LYS A 637 53.00 10.40 11.99
N ILE A 638 53.91 11.35 11.80
CA ILE A 638 54.76 11.86 12.89
C ILE A 638 54.57 13.37 13.01
N PRO A 639 54.23 13.91 14.19
CA PRO A 639 54.17 15.35 14.42
C PRO A 639 55.50 16.05 14.11
N GLU A 640 55.46 17.19 13.40
CA GLU A 640 56.66 17.96 13.02
C GLU A 640 57.58 18.27 14.20
N LYS A 641 56.99 18.57 15.37
CA LYS A 641 57.73 18.84 16.63
C LYS A 641 58.72 17.73 17.01
N LEU A 642 58.44 16.47 16.66
CA LEU A 642 59.30 15.33 16.96
C LEU A 642 60.37 15.11 15.87
N LEU A 643 60.13 15.57 14.64
CA LEU A 643 61.04 15.40 13.51
C LEU A 643 62.08 16.52 13.41
N ILE A 644 61.68 17.76 13.68
CA ILE A 644 62.52 18.96 13.52
C ILE A 644 63.92 18.79 14.14
N PRO A 645 64.08 18.32 15.40
CA PRO A 645 65.42 18.18 16.01
C PRO A 645 66.38 17.30 15.20
N THR A 646 65.88 16.19 14.65
CA THR A 646 66.69 15.24 13.86
C THR A 646 66.91 15.74 12.43
N LEU A 647 65.92 16.41 11.83
CA LEU A 647 66.05 17.01 10.50
C LEU A 647 67.09 18.14 10.49
N LYS A 648 67.09 19.01 11.50
CA LYS A 648 68.07 20.11 11.63
C LYS A 648 69.53 19.60 11.73
N LYS A 649 69.76 18.42 12.31
CA LYS A 649 71.10 17.80 12.38
C LYS A 649 71.58 17.24 11.03
N ASN A 650 70.69 17.05 10.05
CA ASN A 650 70.97 16.32 8.81
C ASN A 650 70.62 17.10 7.53
N VAL A 651 70.69 18.44 7.58
CA VAL A 651 70.36 19.36 6.48
C VAL A 651 70.98 18.95 5.14
N GLN A 652 72.29 18.68 5.11
CA GLN A 652 72.97 18.34 3.86
C GLN A 652 72.47 17.04 3.23
N ALA A 653 72.12 16.04 4.05
CA ALA A 653 71.59 14.77 3.57
C ALA A 653 70.19 14.95 2.97
N ILE A 654 69.34 15.82 3.56
CA ILE A 654 68.00 16.15 3.03
C ILE A 654 68.13 16.86 1.68
N VAL A 655 69.00 17.87 1.58
CA VAL A 655 69.24 18.62 0.34
C VAL A 655 69.75 17.72 -0.78
N THR A 656 70.69 16.82 -0.45
CA THR A 656 71.24 15.85 -1.41
C THR A 656 70.18 14.86 -1.86
N ALA A 657 69.39 14.33 -0.92
CA ALA A 657 68.28 13.43 -1.22
C ALA A 657 67.24 14.12 -2.11
N PHE A 658 66.85 15.36 -1.82
CA PHE A 658 65.91 16.09 -2.67
C PHE A 658 66.40 16.16 -4.12
N ALA A 659 67.65 16.54 -4.36
CA ALA A 659 68.21 16.61 -5.70
C ALA A 659 68.25 15.25 -6.42
N GLN A 660 68.37 14.15 -5.68
CA GLN A 660 68.40 12.77 -6.17
C GLN A 660 67.00 12.10 -6.16
N SER A 661 65.92 12.88 -6.18
CA SER A 661 64.56 12.33 -6.21
C SER A 661 64.35 11.44 -7.43
N SER A 662 63.77 10.27 -7.21
CA SER A 662 63.65 9.20 -8.22
C SER A 662 62.25 9.03 -8.80
N SER A 663 61.25 9.70 -8.22
CA SER A 663 59.87 9.73 -8.71
C SER A 663 59.20 11.07 -8.37
N PHE A 664 58.09 11.41 -9.04
CA PHE A 664 57.32 12.63 -8.74
C PHE A 664 56.82 12.70 -7.28
N ALA A 665 56.42 11.55 -6.72
CA ALA A 665 55.96 11.46 -5.33
C ALA A 665 57.12 11.65 -4.34
N ASP A 666 58.28 11.03 -4.63
CA ASP A 666 59.52 11.17 -3.86
C ASP A 666 59.99 12.63 -3.84
N ALA A 667 59.95 13.31 -4.99
CA ALA A 667 60.29 14.72 -5.10
C ALA A 667 59.36 15.62 -4.27
N SER A 668 58.05 15.39 -4.33
CA SER A 668 57.08 16.14 -3.52
C SER A 668 57.28 15.92 -2.03
N LYS A 669 57.55 14.68 -1.59
CA LYS A 669 57.77 14.41 -0.17
C LYS A 669 59.09 14.97 0.35
N ARG A 670 60.13 14.97 -0.48
CA ARG A 670 61.40 15.59 -0.11
C ARG A 670 61.31 17.13 -0.13
N SER A 671 60.47 17.76 -0.96
CA SER A 671 60.24 19.21 -0.92
C SER A 671 59.54 19.68 0.35
N GLU A 672 58.60 18.89 0.88
CA GLU A 672 57.97 19.16 2.19
C GLU A 672 59.03 19.23 3.31
N LEU A 673 60.00 18.30 3.31
CA LEU A 673 61.10 18.30 4.29
C LEU A 673 61.97 19.56 4.17
N LEU A 674 62.20 20.09 2.98
CA LEU A 674 62.95 21.33 2.77
C LEU A 674 62.27 22.53 3.45
N ILE A 675 60.93 22.57 3.46
CA ILE A 675 60.19 23.63 4.14
C ILE A 675 60.45 23.57 5.66
N MET A 676 60.44 22.36 6.23
CA MET A 676 60.68 22.15 7.67
C MET A 676 62.09 22.55 8.12
N ILE A 677 63.08 22.47 7.23
CA ILE A 677 64.48 22.86 7.51
C ILE A 677 64.88 24.20 6.92
N ALA A 678 63.94 24.98 6.34
CA ALA A 678 64.25 26.18 5.59
C ALA A 678 65.08 27.22 6.38
N GLU A 679 64.87 27.26 7.69
CA GLU A 679 65.61 28.11 8.64
C GLU A 679 67.11 27.77 8.76
N GLU A 680 67.49 26.53 8.44
CA GLU A 680 68.87 26.04 8.57
C GLU A 680 69.63 26.04 7.24
N LEU A 681 68.97 26.41 6.13
CA LEU A 681 69.55 26.40 4.80
C LEU A 681 70.46 27.61 4.58
N ASN A 682 71.72 27.35 4.18
CA ASN A 682 72.64 28.42 3.77
C ASN A 682 72.46 28.82 2.30
N GLU A 683 73.08 29.92 1.88
CA GLU A 683 72.95 30.46 0.52
C GLU A 683 73.35 29.46 -0.58
N HIS A 684 74.38 28.65 -0.34
CA HIS A 684 74.82 27.62 -1.30
C HIS A 684 73.79 26.51 -1.46
N GLN A 685 73.16 26.08 -0.35
CA GLN A 685 72.13 25.06 -0.36
C GLN A 685 70.86 25.57 -1.02
N TRP A 686 70.44 26.82 -0.76
CA TRP A 686 69.33 27.46 -1.48
C TRP A 686 69.58 27.46 -2.99
N LYS A 687 70.74 27.93 -3.45
CA LYS A 687 71.11 27.90 -4.88
C LYS A 687 71.08 26.48 -5.45
N PHE A 688 71.59 25.51 -4.68
CA PHE A 688 71.62 24.10 -5.10
C PHE A 688 70.21 23.50 -5.24
N ILE A 689 69.31 23.76 -4.29
CA ILE A 689 67.90 23.32 -4.34
C ILE A 689 67.20 23.92 -5.56
N LEU A 690 67.34 25.22 -5.78
CA LEU A 690 66.73 25.92 -6.92
C LEU A 690 67.28 25.42 -8.26
N LYS A 691 68.56 25.05 -8.30
CA LYS A 691 69.16 24.43 -9.49
C LYS A 691 68.64 23.00 -9.70
N ALA A 692 68.61 22.20 -8.64
CA ALA A 692 68.15 20.81 -8.66
C ALA A 692 66.70 20.68 -9.18
N PHE A 693 65.86 21.71 -8.93
CA PHE A 693 64.52 21.80 -9.49
C PHE A 693 64.48 21.66 -11.03
N PHE A 694 65.47 22.22 -11.73
CA PHE A 694 65.57 22.12 -13.19
C PHE A 694 66.42 20.94 -13.66
N ASP A 695 67.43 20.54 -12.86
CA ASP A 695 68.38 19.50 -13.25
C ASP A 695 67.79 18.07 -13.13
N ASN A 696 66.61 17.91 -12.51
CA ASN A 696 65.97 16.61 -12.32
C ASN A 696 64.49 16.64 -12.77
N ASP A 697 64.17 15.89 -13.84
CA ASP A 697 62.83 15.81 -14.42
C ASP A 697 61.76 15.33 -13.41
N GLN A 698 62.13 14.48 -12.45
CA GLN A 698 61.22 14.00 -11.40
C GLN A 698 60.83 15.09 -10.42
N ILE A 699 61.67 16.11 -10.26
CA ILE A 699 61.39 17.29 -9.44
C ILE A 699 60.60 18.30 -10.27
N TYR A 700 61.11 18.59 -11.46
CA TYR A 700 60.57 19.57 -12.39
C TYR A 700 59.09 19.33 -12.74
N TYR A 701 58.73 18.08 -13.09
CA TYR A 701 57.36 17.72 -13.46
C TYR A 701 56.48 17.32 -12.26
N SER A 702 56.99 17.38 -11.02
CA SER A 702 56.19 17.09 -9.83
C SER A 702 55.30 18.28 -9.44
N ARG A 703 53.99 18.10 -9.60
CA ARG A 703 52.99 19.12 -9.22
C ARG A 703 53.04 19.52 -7.75
N GLY A 704 53.30 18.56 -6.86
CA GLY A 704 53.42 18.82 -5.43
C GLY A 704 54.67 19.65 -5.11
N CYS A 705 55.80 19.32 -5.75
CA CYS A 705 57.03 20.09 -5.61
C CYS A 705 56.86 21.55 -6.08
N LEU A 706 56.11 21.79 -7.15
CA LEU A 706 55.79 23.15 -7.62
C LEU A 706 55.01 23.98 -6.58
N ALA A 707 54.03 23.37 -5.93
CA ALA A 707 53.27 24.03 -4.87
C ALA A 707 54.15 24.30 -3.63
N ASP A 708 55.06 23.39 -3.29
CA ASP A 708 55.96 23.56 -2.17
C ASP A 708 57.06 24.59 -2.43
N PHE A 709 57.50 24.78 -3.68
CA PHE A 709 58.45 25.84 -4.03
C PHE A 709 57.87 27.24 -3.83
N ARG A 710 56.55 27.38 -3.97
CA ARG A 710 55.86 28.60 -3.55
C ARG A 710 55.95 28.82 -2.04
N LYS A 711 55.67 27.81 -1.24
CA LYS A 711 55.81 27.89 0.23
C LYS A 711 57.26 28.14 0.64
N LEU A 712 58.23 27.54 -0.04
CA LEU A 712 59.66 27.78 0.18
C LEU A 712 60.05 29.24 -0.14
N PHE A 713 59.48 29.82 -1.19
CA PHE A 713 59.68 31.23 -1.50
C PHE A 713 59.06 32.15 -0.43
N GLU A 714 57.81 31.88 -0.04
CA GLU A 714 57.14 32.62 1.05
C GLU A 714 57.94 32.52 2.36
N LYS A 715 58.39 31.33 2.74
CA LYS A 715 59.26 31.10 3.90
C LYS A 715 60.61 31.80 3.75
N SER A 716 61.21 31.82 2.57
CA SER A 716 62.44 32.58 2.29
C SER A 716 62.23 34.08 2.48
N LEU A 717 61.08 34.64 2.09
CA LEU A 717 60.73 36.03 2.36
C LEU A 717 60.58 36.29 3.86
N GLU A 718 59.87 35.43 4.58
CA GLU A 718 59.70 35.55 6.04
C GLU A 718 61.05 35.58 6.77
N LEU A 719 61.97 34.69 6.39
CA LEU A 719 63.29 34.59 7.01
C LEU A 719 64.20 35.78 6.70
N ASN A 720 63.92 36.51 5.62
CA ASN A 720 64.78 37.60 5.13
C ASN A 720 64.07 38.96 5.11
N ASN A 721 63.22 39.23 6.10
CA ASN A 721 62.53 40.52 6.28
C ASN A 721 61.77 40.98 5.02
N LYS A 722 61.11 40.05 4.33
CA LYS A 722 60.36 40.27 3.08
C LYS A 722 61.21 40.73 1.88
N SER A 723 62.53 40.53 1.94
CA SER A 723 63.45 40.84 0.83
C SER A 723 63.73 39.61 -0.02
N VAL A 724 63.55 39.72 -1.33
CA VAL A 724 63.87 38.66 -2.30
C VAL A 724 65.37 38.48 -2.39
N GLN A 725 65.85 37.30 -2.01
CA GLN A 725 67.28 36.99 -2.01
C GLN A 725 67.84 36.81 -3.44
N PRO A 726 69.11 37.17 -3.69
CA PRO A 726 69.69 37.19 -5.04
C PRO A 726 69.63 35.87 -5.79
N TYR A 727 69.64 34.74 -5.08
CA TYR A 727 69.58 33.40 -5.66
C TYR A 727 68.22 33.05 -6.30
N TRP A 728 67.15 33.78 -5.99
CA TRP A 728 65.85 33.61 -6.65
C TRP A 728 65.78 34.27 -8.02
N LEU A 729 66.62 35.27 -8.33
CA LEU A 729 66.58 35.99 -9.62
C LEU A 729 66.94 35.07 -10.81
N PRO A 730 68.04 34.30 -10.78
CA PRO A 730 68.36 33.37 -11.87
C PRO A 730 67.36 32.23 -11.98
N PHE A 731 66.76 31.81 -10.86
CA PHE A 731 65.70 30.81 -10.84
C PHE A 731 64.45 31.34 -11.56
N ARG A 732 64.02 32.57 -11.21
CA ARG A 732 62.89 33.26 -11.83
C ARG A 732 63.08 33.48 -13.34
N GLU A 733 64.28 33.83 -13.77
CA GLU A 733 64.62 33.98 -15.19
C GLU A 733 64.46 32.65 -15.94
N LYS A 734 65.03 31.57 -15.40
CA LYS A 734 64.92 30.21 -15.98
C LYS A 734 63.49 29.69 -16.07
N LEU A 735 62.59 30.10 -15.16
CA LEU A 735 61.16 29.72 -15.24
C LEU A 735 60.48 30.21 -16.54
N ASN A 736 61.01 31.21 -17.25
CA ASN A 736 60.46 31.68 -18.53
C ASN A 736 60.76 30.74 -19.69
N GLN A 737 61.77 29.87 -19.57
CA GLN A 737 62.25 28.99 -20.64
C GLN A 737 61.52 27.63 -20.65
N LEU A 738 60.42 27.50 -19.91
CA LEU A 738 59.74 26.23 -19.63
C LEU A 738 58.58 25.96 -20.61
N ASN A 739 58.55 24.75 -21.19
CA ASN A 739 57.44 24.25 -22.02
C ASN A 739 56.55 23.29 -21.20
N LEU A 740 55.28 23.67 -20.95
CA LEU A 740 54.43 23.02 -19.94
C LEU A 740 53.00 22.76 -20.43
N SER A 741 52.28 21.84 -19.77
CA SER A 741 50.85 21.62 -20.01
C SER A 741 49.98 22.74 -19.39
N GLN A 742 48.73 22.94 -19.88
CA GLN A 742 47.83 24.02 -19.44
C GLN A 742 47.64 24.16 -17.92
N LYS A 743 47.66 23.06 -17.15
CA LYS A 743 47.50 23.11 -15.68
C LYS A 743 48.80 23.47 -14.95
N GLU A 744 49.96 23.04 -15.46
CA GLU A 744 51.27 23.41 -14.88
C GLU A 744 51.64 24.86 -15.16
N ILE A 745 51.18 25.40 -16.31
CA ILE A 745 51.31 26.82 -16.64
C ILE A 745 50.71 27.69 -15.53
N ILE A 746 49.52 27.37 -15.01
CA ILE A 746 48.85 28.15 -13.96
C ILE A 746 49.69 28.21 -12.67
N LEU A 747 50.23 27.08 -12.21
CA LEU A 747 51.01 27.04 -10.96
C LEU A 747 52.34 27.78 -11.09
N ILE A 748 53.00 27.64 -12.24
CA ILE A 748 54.27 28.33 -12.52
C ILE A 748 54.04 29.82 -12.72
N ASP A 749 52.97 30.22 -13.41
CA ASP A 749 52.62 31.64 -13.56
C ASP A 749 52.27 32.27 -12.21
N ASN A 750 51.59 31.54 -11.32
CA ASN A 750 51.36 31.99 -9.95
C ASN A 750 52.67 32.18 -9.17
N LEU A 751 53.62 31.25 -9.28
CA LEU A 751 54.93 31.37 -8.64
C LEU A 751 55.74 32.54 -9.23
N LYS A 752 55.73 32.71 -10.55
CA LYS A 752 56.36 33.84 -11.25
C LYS A 752 55.78 35.17 -10.78
N GLN A 753 54.45 35.30 -10.78
CA GLN A 753 53.75 36.50 -10.31
C GLN A 753 54.08 36.80 -8.86
N LEU A 754 54.12 35.79 -7.99
CA LEU A 754 54.48 35.95 -6.58
C LEU A 754 55.91 36.45 -6.41
N ILE A 755 56.86 35.94 -7.19
CA ILE A 755 58.23 36.45 -7.17
C ILE A 755 58.24 37.90 -7.67
N ASP A 756 57.65 38.18 -8.84
CA ASP A 756 57.66 39.49 -9.49
C ASP A 756 57.00 40.59 -8.65
N SER A 757 55.95 40.25 -7.89
CA SER A 757 55.28 41.20 -6.99
C SER A 757 56.16 41.64 -5.83
N ASN A 758 57.16 40.83 -5.46
CA ASN A 758 58.07 41.09 -4.34
C ASN A 758 59.46 41.59 -4.76
N LEU A 759 59.75 41.70 -6.06
CA LEU A 759 61.01 42.26 -6.56
C LEU A 759 61.09 43.79 -6.39
N THR A 760 62.25 44.30 -5.98
CA THR A 760 62.50 45.75 -6.00
C THR A 760 62.65 46.28 -7.44
N PRO A 761 62.52 47.61 -7.67
CA PRO A 761 62.72 48.19 -9.00
C PRO A 761 64.09 47.85 -9.62
N GLU A 762 65.16 47.80 -8.81
CA GLU A 762 66.50 47.44 -9.26
C GLU A 762 66.58 45.97 -9.71
N GLN A 763 65.96 45.07 -8.93
CA GLN A 763 65.92 43.64 -9.26
C GLN A 763 65.07 43.37 -10.51
N LYS A 764 63.98 44.13 -10.73
CA LYS A 764 63.18 44.05 -11.97
C LYS A 764 63.99 44.49 -13.19
N ASN A 765 64.80 45.54 -13.06
CA ASN A 765 65.72 45.96 -14.12
C ASN A 765 66.82 44.93 -14.38
N GLN A 766 67.29 44.24 -13.34
CA GLN A 766 68.26 43.15 -13.48
C GLN A 766 67.67 41.90 -14.16
N LEU A 767 66.37 41.66 -14.04
CA LEU A 767 65.68 40.52 -14.67
C LEU A 767 65.30 40.78 -16.14
N ASN A 768 65.14 42.06 -16.53
CA ASN A 768 64.72 42.48 -17.88
C ASN A 768 65.89 42.71 -18.86
N ASN A 769 67.12 42.72 -18.36
CA ASN A 769 68.37 42.79 -19.14
C ASN A 769 69.01 41.42 -19.18
#